data_AF-A0A835KXE8-F1
#
_entry.id   AF-A0A835KXE8-F1
#
_cell.length_a   1.000
_cell.length_b   1.000
_cell.length_c   1.000
_cell.angle_alpha   90.00
_cell.angle_beta   90.00
_cell.angle_gamma   90.00
#
_symmetry.space_group_name_H-M   'P 1'
#
loop_
_entity.id
_entity.type
_entity.pdbx_description
1 polymer ?
#
loop_
_entity_poly.entity_id
_entity_poly.type
_entity_poly.pdbx_seq_one_letter_code
_entity_poly.pdbx_strand_id
1 'polypeptide(L)'
;MQFRVNTRELTIMKSLTLEGETLGEKRRHFNKLVADAVASKRYELTPIDYTDCDIDNLLKIEIACKTRNVDYVIEVMKSKDMLYASTAIKKSTWLITDPQYANIINPEYLHTQLKPYMTTKAFNKLMLHIRLNLKDESRVEAFYEHLKSTRKSEKWLQNCSIPFIENAITFSVPTWSCLYNVNKSWRKYMFEDSLSLSLSEETCLNALKHKPQLLTRHDKQIHTLRTNDAVSLRRVLAKLRVYWPDTLAQHWTEAYMQHLNDPTGHKAIIKGLFMLLSQDQAIELAKRYVPKNFKINWWLTDHTEINIQTNVAKHLHLARPLVPLETVLWYAKGDYVQYAMKSHIAIWSALGEIDSRENLSKLYDAPISLLKFVLDQAFFKLPTSEVIDLYWKIWKSTKNSTIQAIIFDHTAYEMQKYYENETIQNDLWKLLNMFIDDLNSKGEATDIHKQLTNFDVILYEKRLEYYMKISRYLVSLPDSEKYLNDLLFFGFRRMASLDEDFILNVLLSPVEIRFFSPSTWIVDCFANFLLYSKSEENQLERFKIMGPVLYKAFQNWHIKKPYRENFETFLDTVTRTLATDYGKTIPIPAKLFAEIQSKMENGLSVSGTYELLTSWKLITAYVKILKLNEQCPERENEGHYNDWDLSLSFGPIILQYLKEDVGEYGPIIHDMFATALDKMFQMFFIRDNIRTMTLRQVLNDDDFVPAYLVVSKIMPKHPDDETKCARSEILQKLKSNASMSVQLKIIHRVGRHKVIKWDNILNRFNSTSASAKILQECVSSSTDHAGSRCTNLPSSAPKVAFGLKSSPFLAMRTVRQLSEDEKHRFPRASIVASQELYMDDLANSTPTNSYWNTVLSQSYSFFLSNPTTIPQRVLDRSANEKRFRRSDTPRRQRSP
;
A
#
# COMPACT_ATOMS: atom_id res chain seq x y z
N MET A 1 -24.26 52.27 -20.33
CA MET A 1 -25.18 53.24 -19.69
C MET A 1 -26.20 52.42 -18.91
N GLN A 2 -26.37 52.70 -17.59
CA GLN A 2 -27.30 52.06 -16.62
C GLN A 2 -26.98 50.58 -16.24
N PHE A 3 -27.10 50.05 -15.00
CA PHE A 3 -27.40 50.53 -13.64
C PHE A 3 -27.07 49.39 -12.62
N ARG A 4 -26.66 49.74 -11.37
CA ARG A 4 -26.81 49.05 -10.04
C ARG A 4 -26.22 47.64 -9.79
N VAL A 5 -25.18 47.47 -8.95
CA VAL A 5 -25.11 47.36 -7.45
C VAL A 5 -25.50 45.96 -6.90
N ASN A 6 -24.57 45.18 -6.30
CA ASN A 6 -24.38 45.08 -4.83
C ASN A 6 -23.34 44.01 -4.38
N THR A 7 -22.58 44.36 -3.33
CA THR A 7 -21.97 43.52 -2.26
C THR A 7 -21.06 42.33 -2.59
N ARG A 8 -19.76 42.49 -2.24
CA ARG A 8 -18.89 41.64 -1.38
C ARG A 8 -17.45 41.71 -1.87
N GLU A 9 -16.60 42.48 -1.19
CA GLU A 9 -15.16 42.19 -1.22
C GLU A 9 -14.61 42.21 0.21
N LEU A 10 -14.02 41.06 0.55
CA LEU A 10 -13.26 40.82 1.76
C LEU A 10 -12.11 41.81 1.85
N THR A 11 -12.01 42.51 2.98
CA THR A 11 -10.82 43.28 3.33
C THR A 11 -9.68 42.31 3.66
N ILE A 12 -8.93 41.87 2.65
CA ILE A 12 -7.62 41.24 2.83
C ILE A 12 -6.63 42.37 3.17
N MET A 13 -6.11 42.37 4.40
CA MET A 13 -5.01 43.26 4.79
C MET A 13 -3.81 43.03 3.84
N LYS A 14 -3.26 44.13 3.33
CA LYS A 14 -2.17 44.14 2.34
C LYS A 14 -0.88 43.63 3.00
N SER A 15 -0.44 42.43 2.63
CA SER A 15 0.81 41.80 3.11
C SER A 15 2.03 42.71 2.85
N LEU A 16 2.89 42.88 3.86
CA LEU A 16 4.07 43.73 3.80
C LEU A 16 5.10 43.18 2.80
N THR A 17 5.46 43.99 1.80
CA THR A 17 6.39 43.59 0.73
C THR A 17 7.77 44.23 0.93
N LEU A 18 8.85 43.45 0.84
CA LEU A 18 10.21 43.97 0.98
C LEU A 18 10.80 44.42 -0.37
N GLU A 19 11.11 45.71 -0.47
CA GLU A 19 11.85 46.33 -1.57
C GLU A 19 13.33 45.90 -1.65
N GLY A 20 13.86 45.83 -2.88
CA GLY A 20 15.26 45.48 -3.19
C GLY A 20 15.40 44.27 -4.12
N GLU A 21 16.41 44.27 -4.99
CA GLU A 21 16.64 43.20 -5.98
C GLU A 21 17.45 42.04 -5.37
N THR A 22 18.37 42.36 -4.44
CA THR A 22 19.21 41.37 -3.75
C THR A 22 18.72 41.06 -2.33
N LEU A 23 19.08 39.88 -1.80
CA LEU A 23 18.78 39.50 -0.41
C LEU A 23 19.36 40.51 0.60
N GLY A 24 20.52 41.08 0.30
CA GLY A 24 21.15 42.12 1.11
C GLY A 24 20.37 43.44 1.13
N GLU A 25 19.77 43.83 0.00
CA GLU A 25 18.91 45.02 -0.09
C GLU A 25 17.58 44.82 0.63
N LYS A 26 16.91 43.68 0.41
CA LYS A 26 15.68 43.33 1.15
C LYS A 26 15.91 43.32 2.66
N ARG A 27 17.07 42.82 3.11
CA ARG A 27 17.44 42.86 4.53
C ARG A 27 17.72 44.28 5.04
N ARG A 28 18.32 45.15 4.22
CA ARG A 28 18.52 46.57 4.56
C ARG A 28 17.17 47.29 4.69
N HIS A 29 16.26 47.07 3.76
CA HIS A 29 14.91 47.64 3.82
C HIS A 29 14.13 47.13 5.05
N PHE A 30 14.14 45.82 5.32
CA PHE A 30 13.54 45.27 6.54
C PHE A 30 14.10 45.91 7.82
N ASN A 31 15.42 46.04 7.93
CA ASN A 31 16.06 46.67 9.10
C ASN A 31 15.66 48.16 9.24
N LYS A 32 15.43 48.87 8.12
CA LYS A 32 14.92 50.24 8.09
C LYS A 32 13.49 50.29 8.63
N LEU A 33 12.60 49.41 8.17
CA LEU A 33 11.22 49.30 8.69
C LEU A 33 11.19 49.06 10.20
N VAL A 34 12.05 48.17 10.73
CA VAL A 34 12.18 47.97 12.18
C VAL A 34 12.63 49.25 12.88
N ALA A 35 13.62 49.97 12.34
CA ALA A 35 14.11 51.21 12.94
C ALA A 35 13.04 52.32 12.95
N ASP A 36 12.34 52.49 11.83
CA ASP A 36 11.30 53.50 11.65
C ASP A 36 10.09 53.21 12.56
N ALA A 37 9.69 51.94 12.71
CA ALA A 37 8.63 51.53 13.62
C ALA A 37 8.99 51.82 15.09
N VAL A 38 10.22 51.50 15.49
CA VAL A 38 10.70 51.78 16.86
C VAL A 38 10.80 53.28 17.13
N ALA A 39 11.30 54.06 16.17
CA ALA A 39 11.44 55.51 16.32
C ALA A 39 10.07 56.22 16.36
N SER A 40 9.13 55.80 15.51
CA SER A 40 7.79 56.39 15.44
C SER A 40 6.84 55.92 16.55
N LYS A 41 7.19 54.86 17.30
CA LYS A 41 6.33 54.17 18.28
C LYS A 41 4.97 53.72 17.73
N ARG A 42 4.85 53.61 16.40
CA ARG A 42 3.63 53.14 15.72
C ARG A 42 3.73 51.64 15.45
N TYR A 43 3.56 50.84 16.48
CA TYR A 43 3.52 49.39 16.37
C TYR A 43 2.60 48.79 17.43
N GLU A 44 1.95 47.67 17.10
CA GLU A 44 1.18 46.86 18.04
C GLU A 44 1.82 45.48 18.11
N LEU A 45 2.23 45.05 19.31
CA LEU A 45 2.82 43.73 19.54
C LEU A 45 1.71 42.73 19.87
N THR A 46 0.93 42.35 18.86
CA THR A 46 -0.03 41.25 19.00
C THR A 46 0.71 39.90 19.10
N PRO A 47 0.11 38.88 19.75
CA PRO A 47 0.64 37.52 19.72
C PRO A 47 0.91 37.04 18.28
N ILE A 48 1.86 36.13 18.12
CA ILE A 48 2.17 35.54 16.81
C ILE A 48 0.93 34.81 16.29
N ASP A 49 0.51 35.18 15.08
CA ASP A 49 -0.52 34.49 14.32
C ASP A 49 0.14 33.71 13.18
N TYR A 50 -0.02 32.39 13.16
CA TYR A 50 0.57 31.53 12.11
C TYR A 50 -0.16 31.66 10.77
N THR A 51 -1.24 32.44 10.70
CA THR A 51 -1.93 32.80 9.46
C THR A 51 -1.42 34.11 8.86
N ASP A 52 -0.68 34.94 9.63
CA ASP A 52 0.00 36.13 9.14
C ASP A 52 1.21 35.77 8.25
N CYS A 53 1.64 36.71 7.41
CA CYS A 53 2.88 36.57 6.66
C CYS A 53 4.09 36.51 7.61
N ASP A 54 5.06 35.64 7.31
CA ASP A 54 6.31 35.51 8.07
C ASP A 54 7.05 36.84 8.26
N ILE A 55 6.99 37.73 7.26
CA ILE A 55 7.64 39.03 7.30
C ILE A 55 7.03 39.91 8.40
N ASP A 56 5.71 39.87 8.57
CA ASP A 56 4.99 40.64 9.59
C ASP A 56 5.30 40.13 11.00
N ASN A 57 5.27 38.80 11.19
CA ASN A 57 5.67 38.18 12.46
C ASN A 57 7.14 38.47 12.79
N LEU A 58 8.05 38.36 11.83
CA LEU A 58 9.46 38.70 12.03
C LEU A 58 9.66 40.17 12.38
N LEU A 59 8.88 41.09 11.79
CA LEU A 59 8.93 42.51 12.10
C LEU A 59 8.55 42.75 13.57
N LYS A 60 7.44 42.16 14.04
CA LYS A 60 6.99 42.23 15.45
C LYS A 60 8.09 41.72 16.41
N ILE A 61 8.70 40.57 16.09
CA ILE A 61 9.77 39.97 16.89
C ILE A 61 10.99 40.89 16.96
N GLU A 62 11.47 41.43 15.84
CA GLU A 62 12.65 42.30 15.85
C GLU A 62 12.38 43.65 16.52
N ILE A 63 11.16 44.20 16.41
CA ILE A 63 10.73 45.39 17.17
C ILE A 63 10.74 45.10 18.67
N ALA A 64 10.13 43.99 19.11
CA ALA A 64 10.13 43.58 20.51
C ALA A 64 11.56 43.38 21.06
N CYS A 65 12.44 42.77 20.27
CA CYS A 65 13.86 42.61 20.64
C CYS A 65 14.59 43.95 20.76
N LYS A 66 14.33 44.93 19.88
CA LYS A 66 14.97 46.25 19.94
C LYS A 66 14.43 47.12 21.07
N THR A 67 13.13 47.03 21.34
CA THR A 67 12.45 47.79 22.40
C THR A 67 12.58 47.14 23.78
N ARG A 68 13.26 45.98 23.84
CA ARG A 68 13.49 45.18 25.05
C ARG A 68 12.20 44.76 25.76
N ASN A 69 11.15 44.42 24.99
CA ASN A 69 9.94 43.84 25.55
C ASN A 69 10.21 42.37 25.95
N VAL A 70 10.52 42.15 27.22
CA VAL A 70 10.95 40.86 27.77
C VAL A 70 9.86 39.80 27.64
N ASP A 71 8.63 40.12 28.05
CA ASP A 71 7.52 39.15 28.09
C ASP A 71 7.19 38.64 26.68
N TYR A 72 7.13 39.55 25.71
CA TYR A 72 6.90 39.17 24.31
C TYR A 72 8.02 38.28 23.78
N VAL A 73 9.28 38.65 24.01
CA VAL A 73 10.44 37.88 23.55
C VAL A 73 10.45 36.48 24.16
N ILE A 74 10.17 36.35 25.46
CA ILE A 74 10.07 35.05 26.15
C ILE A 74 8.95 34.20 25.55
N GLU A 75 7.79 34.80 25.27
CA GLU A 75 6.68 34.05 24.68
C GLU A 75 6.99 33.56 23.26
N VAL A 76 7.65 34.39 22.45
CA VAL A 76 8.12 33.98 21.11
C VAL A 76 9.15 32.85 21.17
N MET A 77 10.03 32.83 22.17
CA MET A 77 10.99 31.73 22.35
C MET A 77 10.30 30.37 22.55
N LYS A 78 9.06 30.35 23.09
CA LYS A 78 8.24 29.15 23.26
C LYS A 78 7.53 28.70 21.97
N SER A 79 7.61 29.48 20.88
CA SER A 79 6.99 29.14 19.60
C SER A 79 7.46 27.77 19.09
N LYS A 80 6.53 27.04 18.45
CA LYS A 80 6.84 25.80 17.72
C LYS A 80 7.62 26.06 16.44
N ASP A 81 7.55 27.28 15.90
CA ASP A 81 8.28 27.68 14.71
C ASP A 81 9.73 28.08 15.06
N MET A 82 10.68 27.34 14.49
CA MET A 82 12.09 27.57 14.71
C MET A 82 12.59 28.87 14.09
N LEU A 83 11.95 29.42 13.06
CA LEU A 83 12.30 30.71 12.47
C LEU A 83 12.09 31.83 13.50
N TYR A 84 10.94 31.83 14.16
CA TYR A 84 10.56 32.84 15.16
C TYR A 84 11.37 32.69 16.44
N ALA A 85 11.40 31.47 17.02
CA ALA A 85 12.14 31.20 18.25
C ALA A 85 13.64 31.49 18.07
N SER A 86 14.24 31.09 16.94
CA SER A 86 15.65 31.38 16.66
C SER A 86 15.94 32.87 16.50
N THR A 87 15.03 33.61 15.88
CA THR A 87 15.17 35.05 15.66
C THR A 87 15.13 35.78 16.99
N ALA A 88 14.15 35.46 17.84
CA ALA A 88 14.06 35.99 19.20
C ALA A 88 15.35 35.71 20.01
N ILE A 89 15.84 34.47 20.04
CA ILE A 89 17.08 34.08 20.74
C ILE A 89 18.28 34.89 20.24
N LYS A 90 18.46 34.99 18.93
CA LYS A 90 19.64 35.66 18.34
C LYS A 90 19.63 37.17 18.55
N LYS A 91 18.45 37.79 18.52
CA LYS A 91 18.29 39.26 18.58
C LYS A 91 18.16 39.82 19.99
N SER A 92 17.93 38.95 20.97
CA SER A 92 17.82 39.31 22.39
C SER A 92 19.07 38.95 23.21
N THR A 93 20.28 39.00 22.62
CA THR A 93 21.54 38.73 23.34
C THR A 93 21.70 39.58 24.61
N TRP A 94 21.08 40.76 24.64
CA TRP A 94 21.01 41.61 25.84
C TRP A 94 20.37 40.91 27.05
N LEU A 95 19.43 39.97 26.88
CA LEU A 95 18.91 39.14 27.99
C LEU A 95 20.01 38.32 28.67
N ILE A 96 21.06 37.97 27.93
CA ILE A 96 22.18 37.15 28.42
C ILE A 96 23.24 38.06 29.04
N THR A 97 23.65 39.11 28.31
CA THR A 97 24.81 39.92 28.65
C THR A 97 24.53 41.01 29.69
N ASP A 98 23.29 41.50 29.78
CA ASP A 98 22.92 42.58 30.70
C ASP A 98 22.53 42.00 32.08
N PRO A 99 23.22 42.37 33.18
CA PRO A 99 23.00 41.78 34.50
C PRO A 99 21.58 41.90 35.04
N GLN A 100 20.82 42.93 34.63
CA GLN A 100 19.45 43.16 35.12
C GLN A 100 18.47 42.01 34.78
N TYR A 101 18.80 41.16 33.80
CA TYR A 101 17.99 40.00 33.39
C TYR A 101 18.57 38.66 33.88
N ALA A 102 19.52 38.67 34.82
CA ALA A 102 20.13 37.46 35.37
C ALA A 102 19.11 36.54 36.07
N ASN A 103 18.01 37.09 36.59
CA ASN A 103 16.88 36.34 37.16
C ASN A 103 16.08 35.54 36.10
N ILE A 104 16.22 35.85 34.82
CA ILE A 104 15.59 35.13 33.70
C ILE A 104 16.59 34.17 33.06
N ILE A 105 17.82 34.63 32.81
CA ILE A 105 18.89 33.81 32.24
C ILE A 105 19.77 33.25 33.38
N ASN A 106 19.20 32.26 34.08
CA ASN A 106 19.87 31.39 35.04
C ASN A 106 19.35 29.94 34.90
N PRO A 107 20.07 28.95 35.46
CA PRO A 107 19.76 27.54 35.22
C PRO A 107 18.36 27.14 35.70
N GLU A 108 17.95 27.65 36.86
CA GLU A 108 16.68 27.32 37.50
C GLU A 108 15.49 27.84 36.68
N TYR A 109 15.48 29.13 36.32
CA TYR A 109 14.41 29.71 35.52
C TYR A 109 14.30 29.03 34.15
N LEU A 110 15.44 28.81 33.48
CA LEU A 110 15.43 28.18 32.15
C LEU A 110 14.87 26.76 32.19
N HIS A 111 15.24 25.96 33.19
CA HIS A 111 14.81 24.57 33.28
C HIS A 111 13.39 24.40 33.83
N THR A 112 12.92 25.30 34.70
CA THR A 112 11.59 25.21 35.32
C THR A 112 10.53 25.99 34.56
N GLN A 113 10.84 27.19 34.07
CA GLN A 113 9.85 28.11 33.47
C GLN A 113 9.86 28.12 31.94
N LEU A 114 10.98 27.83 31.29
CA LEU A 114 11.07 27.88 29.82
C LEU A 114 11.10 26.50 29.16
N LYS A 115 11.95 25.59 29.65
CA LYS A 115 12.13 24.26 29.06
C LYS A 115 10.82 23.47 28.86
N PRO A 116 9.83 23.48 29.79
CA PRO A 116 8.59 22.73 29.60
C PRO A 116 7.72 23.23 28.43
N TYR A 117 7.88 24.50 28.04
CA TYR A 117 7.06 25.16 27.04
C TYR A 117 7.79 25.41 25.71
N MET A 118 9.10 25.16 25.66
CA MET A 118 9.90 25.26 24.44
C MET A 118 10.06 23.90 23.75
N THR A 119 10.25 23.92 22.43
CA THR A 119 10.73 22.72 21.73
C THR A 119 12.17 22.39 22.17
N THR A 120 12.53 21.10 22.20
CA THR A 120 13.89 20.64 22.52
C THR A 120 14.96 21.32 21.63
N LYS A 121 14.63 21.57 20.35
CA LYS A 121 15.51 22.27 19.40
C LYS A 121 15.70 23.74 19.79
N ALA A 122 14.63 24.46 20.09
CA ALA A 122 14.70 25.86 20.52
C ALA A 122 15.47 26.00 21.85
N PHE A 123 15.20 25.13 22.83
CA PHE A 123 15.88 25.14 24.12
C PHE A 123 17.39 24.85 23.98
N ASN A 124 17.77 23.85 23.20
CA ASN A 124 19.19 23.57 22.93
C ASN A 124 19.88 24.74 22.23
N LYS A 125 19.19 25.46 21.35
CA LYS A 125 19.70 26.65 20.68
C LYS A 125 19.88 27.82 21.65
N LEU A 126 18.93 28.04 22.56
CA LEU A 126 19.04 29.03 23.63
C LEU A 126 20.24 28.71 24.54
N MET A 127 20.36 27.47 25.02
CA MET A 127 21.49 27.04 25.86
C MET A 127 22.84 27.21 25.17
N LEU A 128 22.92 26.90 23.87
CA LEU A 128 24.12 27.17 23.07
C LEU A 128 24.42 28.67 22.99
N HIS A 129 23.40 29.49 22.72
CA HIS A 129 23.56 30.94 22.58
C HIS A 129 23.99 31.58 23.91
N ILE A 130 23.44 31.14 25.05
CA ILE A 130 23.88 31.56 26.38
C ILE A 130 25.35 31.23 26.58
N ARG A 131 25.76 29.97 26.37
CA ARG A 131 27.15 29.54 26.58
C ARG A 131 28.16 30.33 25.75
N LEU A 132 27.79 30.75 24.54
CA LEU A 132 28.68 31.52 23.67
C LEU A 132 28.85 32.98 24.14
N ASN A 133 27.78 33.58 24.70
CA ASN A 133 27.72 35.01 24.99
C ASN A 133 27.86 35.37 26.49
N LEU A 134 27.61 34.43 27.41
CA LEU A 134 27.76 34.65 28.84
C LEU A 134 29.24 34.55 29.24
N LYS A 135 29.77 35.64 29.81
CA LYS A 135 31.18 35.80 30.22
C LYS A 135 31.38 36.08 31.70
N ASP A 136 30.29 36.30 32.43
CA ASP A 136 30.33 36.49 33.88
C ASP A 136 30.67 35.14 34.56
N GLU A 137 31.80 35.08 35.26
CA GLU A 137 32.32 33.86 35.85
C GLU A 137 31.32 33.23 36.82
N SER A 138 30.74 34.01 37.74
CA SER A 138 29.79 33.53 38.74
C SER A 138 28.53 32.91 38.13
N ARG A 139 28.00 33.51 37.06
CA ARG A 139 26.82 33.01 36.36
C ARG A 139 27.15 31.76 35.55
N VAL A 140 28.31 31.71 34.90
CA VAL A 140 28.78 30.52 34.16
C VAL A 140 29.00 29.33 35.11
N GLU A 141 29.55 29.59 36.30
CA GLU A 141 29.75 28.60 37.36
C GLU A 141 28.40 28.03 37.87
N ALA A 142 27.38 28.88 38.02
CA ALA A 142 26.03 28.41 38.36
C ALA A 142 25.46 27.44 37.29
N PHE A 143 25.71 27.70 36.00
CA PHE A 143 25.35 26.77 34.93
C PHE A 143 26.15 25.47 34.97
N TYR A 144 27.43 25.53 35.35
CA TYR A 144 28.24 24.33 35.55
C TYR A 144 27.67 23.48 36.69
N GLU A 145 27.45 24.05 37.88
CA GLU A 145 26.96 23.33 39.06
C GLU A 145 25.58 22.70 38.82
N HIS A 146 24.66 23.43 38.19
CA HIS A 146 23.34 22.90 37.86
C HIS A 146 23.40 21.69 36.90
N LEU A 147 24.41 21.63 36.02
CA LEU A 147 24.57 20.58 35.02
C LEU A 147 25.63 19.54 35.37
N LYS A 148 26.24 19.63 36.57
CA LYS A 148 27.44 18.89 36.97
C LYS A 148 27.30 17.37 36.90
N SER A 149 26.09 16.85 37.01
CA SER A 149 25.77 15.42 36.83
C SER A 149 25.81 14.94 35.36
N THR A 150 26.11 15.81 34.40
CA THR A 150 26.13 15.48 32.97
C THR A 150 27.46 15.85 32.32
N ARG A 151 27.93 15.07 31.33
CA ARG A 151 29.10 15.42 30.48
C ARG A 151 28.96 16.76 29.74
N LYS A 152 27.81 17.43 29.81
CA LYS A 152 27.57 18.73 29.17
C LYS A 152 28.06 19.90 30.05
N SER A 153 28.30 19.69 31.34
CA SER A 153 28.84 20.71 32.26
C SER A 153 30.25 21.16 31.85
N GLU A 154 31.10 20.24 31.40
CA GLU A 154 32.49 20.49 30.98
C GLU A 154 32.62 21.62 29.94
N LYS A 155 31.59 21.80 29.11
CA LYS A 155 31.54 22.84 28.08
C LYS A 155 31.42 24.27 28.64
N TRP A 156 31.09 24.43 29.92
CA TRP A 156 30.95 25.72 30.60
C TRP A 156 32.25 26.15 31.28
N LEU A 157 33.19 25.23 31.52
CA LEU A 157 34.48 25.50 32.17
C LEU A 157 35.31 26.59 31.48
N GLN A 158 35.10 26.81 30.16
CA GLN A 158 35.89 27.76 29.38
C GLN A 158 35.87 29.21 29.94
N ASN A 159 34.77 29.63 30.58
CA ASN A 159 34.63 30.98 31.13
C ASN A 159 34.39 30.95 32.66
N CYS A 160 34.73 29.86 33.36
CA CYS A 160 34.74 29.82 34.83
C CYS A 160 36.04 30.42 35.37
N SER A 161 36.05 30.80 36.64
CA SER A 161 37.29 31.21 37.33
C SER A 161 38.27 30.04 37.45
N ILE A 162 39.57 30.35 37.47
CA ILE A 162 40.63 29.33 37.61
C ILE A 162 40.46 28.48 38.89
N PRO A 163 40.20 29.06 40.08
CA PRO A 163 39.99 28.26 41.30
C PRO A 163 38.80 27.30 41.18
N PHE A 164 37.75 27.71 40.48
CA PHE A 164 36.60 26.85 40.22
C PHE A 164 36.94 25.68 39.30
N ILE A 165 37.69 25.93 38.22
CA ILE A 165 38.13 24.88 37.28
C ILE A 165 38.99 23.83 38.00
N GLU A 166 39.92 24.26 38.86
CA GLU A 166 40.78 23.35 39.64
C GLU A 166 39.96 22.45 40.58
N ASN A 167 38.96 23.01 41.26
CA ASN A 167 38.04 22.26 42.12
C ASN A 167 37.12 21.31 41.33
N ALA A 168 36.65 21.75 40.16
CA ALA A 168 35.82 20.95 39.26
C ALA A 168 36.57 19.71 38.72
N ILE A 169 37.87 19.86 38.43
CA ILE A 169 38.76 18.79 37.94
C ILE A 169 39.08 17.77 39.05
N THR A 170 39.11 18.19 40.32
CA THR A 170 39.37 17.28 41.46
C THR A 170 38.14 16.45 41.85
N PHE A 171 36.92 16.95 41.64
CA PHE A 171 35.66 16.28 42.05
C PHE A 171 34.97 15.44 40.98
N SER A 172 35.21 15.71 39.70
CA SER A 172 34.76 14.85 38.61
C SER A 172 35.95 13.99 38.18
N VAL A 173 35.74 12.78 37.67
CA VAL A 173 36.78 12.04 36.92
C VAL A 173 36.55 12.27 35.42
N PRO A 174 36.83 13.46 34.87
CA PRO A 174 36.94 13.59 33.43
C PRO A 174 38.20 12.84 33.03
N THR A 175 38.07 11.85 32.14
CA THR A 175 39.25 11.33 31.43
C THR A 175 39.96 12.53 30.80
N TRP A 176 41.26 12.68 31.02
CA TRP A 176 42.09 13.78 30.47
C TRP A 176 41.86 14.07 28.98
N SER A 177 41.38 13.08 28.23
CA SER A 177 40.93 13.19 26.84
C SER A 177 39.81 14.22 26.61
N CYS A 178 38.88 14.40 27.54
CA CYS A 178 37.80 15.38 27.36
C CYS A 178 38.34 16.80 27.51
N LEU A 179 39.19 17.07 28.51
CA LEU A 179 39.85 18.36 28.74
C LEU A 179 40.73 18.78 27.55
N TYR A 180 41.54 17.85 27.02
CA TYR A 180 42.35 18.09 25.81
C TYR A 180 41.49 18.50 24.59
N ASN A 181 40.22 18.07 24.57
CA ASN A 181 39.27 18.36 23.49
C ASN A 181 38.35 19.56 23.75
N VAL A 182 38.34 20.14 24.95
CA VAL A 182 37.48 21.29 25.32
C VAL A 182 37.91 22.57 24.59
N ASN A 183 39.21 22.89 24.58
CA ASN A 183 39.71 24.11 23.95
C ASN A 183 40.82 23.82 22.94
N LYS A 184 40.60 24.23 21.68
CA LYS A 184 41.58 24.04 20.60
C LYS A 184 42.90 24.75 20.86
N SER A 185 42.90 25.88 21.59
CA SER A 185 44.14 26.61 21.90
C SER A 185 45.03 25.84 22.87
N TRP A 186 44.46 25.08 23.80
CA TRP A 186 45.20 24.29 24.80
C TRP A 186 45.99 23.14 24.18
N ARG A 187 45.52 22.59 23.06
CA ARG A 187 46.20 21.51 22.33
C ARG A 187 47.62 21.88 21.89
N LYS A 188 47.91 23.17 21.68
CA LYS A 188 49.26 23.65 21.36
C LYS A 188 50.20 23.47 22.56
N TYR A 189 49.72 23.79 23.76
CA TYR A 189 50.52 23.73 24.99
C TYR A 189 50.67 22.30 25.51
N MET A 190 49.65 21.46 25.32
CA MET A 190 49.64 20.05 25.72
C MET A 190 50.07 19.09 24.60
N PHE A 191 50.82 19.58 23.61
CA PHE A 191 51.14 18.80 22.41
C PHE A 191 52.03 17.59 22.72
N GLU A 192 53.05 17.75 23.56
CA GLU A 192 53.97 16.66 23.93
C GLU A 192 53.24 15.51 24.63
N ASP A 193 52.24 15.81 25.46
CA ASP A 193 51.46 14.81 26.19
C ASP A 193 50.22 14.32 25.43
N SER A 194 49.97 14.83 24.22
CA SER A 194 48.70 14.63 23.50
C SER A 194 48.33 13.16 23.27
N LEU A 195 49.32 12.28 23.06
CA LEU A 195 49.10 10.83 22.89
C LEU A 195 48.74 10.12 24.20
N SER A 196 49.26 10.61 25.33
CA SER A 196 48.88 10.13 26.66
C SER A 196 47.49 10.64 27.06
N LEU A 197 47.15 11.87 26.66
CA LEU A 197 45.89 12.51 27.02
C LEU A 197 44.71 12.00 26.17
N SER A 198 44.90 11.77 24.86
CA SER A 198 43.81 11.45 23.94
C SER A 198 44.24 10.52 22.80
N LEU A 199 44.59 9.28 23.13
CA LEU A 199 45.06 8.27 22.18
C LEU A 199 44.05 7.99 21.04
N SER A 200 44.33 8.49 19.84
CA SER A 200 43.45 8.39 18.65
C SER A 200 44.23 8.51 17.34
N GLU A 201 43.60 8.20 16.20
CA GLU A 201 44.19 8.41 14.88
C GLU A 201 44.52 9.90 14.65
N GLU A 202 43.64 10.81 15.08
CA GLU A 202 43.82 12.27 14.97
C GLU A 202 45.08 12.77 15.69
N THR A 203 45.32 12.30 16.91
CA THR A 203 46.53 12.67 17.66
C THR A 203 47.79 12.11 17.01
N CYS A 204 47.72 10.90 16.45
CA CYS A 204 48.82 10.33 15.69
C CYS A 204 49.12 11.13 14.41
N LEU A 205 48.09 11.56 13.68
CA LEU A 205 48.27 12.43 12.50
C LEU A 205 48.85 13.80 12.86
N ASN A 206 48.46 14.35 14.01
CA ASN A 206 49.01 15.62 14.50
C ASN A 206 50.49 15.45 14.90
N ALA A 207 50.84 14.33 15.54
CA ALA A 207 52.22 13.96 15.82
C ALA A 207 53.03 13.83 14.52
N LEU A 208 52.55 13.10 13.52
CA LEU A 208 53.23 13.00 12.21
C LEU A 208 53.41 14.36 11.52
N LYS A 209 52.50 15.31 11.73
CA LYS A 209 52.59 16.64 11.12
C LYS A 209 53.65 17.53 11.77
N HIS A 210 53.79 17.45 13.09
CA HIS A 210 54.57 18.43 13.86
C HIS A 210 55.81 17.85 14.55
N LYS A 211 55.75 16.60 15.02
CA LYS A 211 56.87 15.91 15.70
C LYS A 211 56.70 14.38 15.65
N PRO A 212 57.08 13.71 14.55
CA PRO A 212 56.86 12.28 14.35
C PRO A 212 57.48 11.39 15.44
N GLN A 213 58.58 11.82 16.07
CA GLN A 213 59.27 11.08 17.14
C GLN A 213 58.40 10.83 18.37
N LEU A 214 57.30 11.59 18.54
CA LEU A 214 56.31 11.33 19.59
C LEU A 214 55.69 9.93 19.47
N LEU A 215 55.51 9.40 18.25
CA LEU A 215 54.96 8.06 18.08
C LEU A 215 55.89 6.98 18.65
N THR A 216 57.20 7.14 18.52
CA THR A 216 58.20 6.23 19.09
C THR A 216 58.32 6.40 20.61
N ARG A 217 58.28 7.64 21.12
CA ARG A 217 58.31 7.88 22.58
C ARG A 217 57.13 7.27 23.32
N HIS A 218 55.95 7.24 22.68
CA HIS A 218 54.73 6.66 23.23
C HIS A 218 54.40 5.28 22.65
N ASP A 219 55.39 4.48 22.24
CA ASP A 219 55.18 3.21 21.53
C ASP A 219 54.29 2.22 22.31
N LYS A 220 54.40 2.20 23.65
CA LYS A 220 53.55 1.38 24.52
C LYS A 220 52.07 1.73 24.40
N GLN A 221 51.74 3.03 24.41
CA GLN A 221 50.37 3.50 24.19
C GLN A 221 49.94 3.21 22.75
N ILE A 222 50.79 3.51 21.77
CA ILE A 222 50.52 3.26 20.35
C ILE A 222 50.28 1.77 20.06
N HIS A 223 50.94 0.86 20.77
CA HIS A 223 50.70 -0.58 20.66
C HIS A 223 49.23 -0.93 20.88
N THR A 224 48.58 -0.32 21.87
CA THR A 224 47.13 -0.53 22.11
C THR A 224 46.25 -0.06 20.95
N LEU A 225 46.68 0.92 20.15
CA LEU A 225 45.98 1.30 18.91
C LEU A 225 46.27 0.31 17.78
N ARG A 226 47.52 -0.16 17.66
CA ARG A 226 47.97 -1.07 16.60
C ARG A 226 47.23 -2.41 16.68
N THR A 227 46.94 -2.92 17.87
CA THR A 227 46.30 -4.23 18.07
C THR A 227 44.79 -4.18 18.30
N ASN A 228 44.16 -3.00 18.23
CA ASN A 228 42.73 -2.84 18.47
C ASN A 228 41.89 -2.94 17.20
N ASP A 229 41.16 -4.05 17.06
CA ASP A 229 40.30 -4.36 15.91
C ASP A 229 39.12 -3.40 15.69
N ALA A 230 38.76 -2.60 16.70
CA ALA A 230 37.71 -1.58 16.62
C ALA A 230 38.23 -0.24 16.06
N VAL A 231 39.55 -0.03 16.03
CA VAL A 231 40.17 1.22 15.59
C VAL A 231 40.61 1.13 14.13
N SER A 232 40.49 2.23 13.39
CA SER A 232 41.07 2.37 12.05
C SER A 232 42.23 3.35 12.08
N LEU A 233 43.39 2.93 11.57
CA LEU A 233 44.59 3.75 11.42
C LEU A 233 44.94 4.02 9.95
N ARG A 234 43.94 3.97 9.06
CA ARG A 234 44.13 4.02 7.60
C ARG A 234 44.93 5.24 7.16
N ARG A 235 44.64 6.42 7.69
CA ARG A 235 45.28 7.69 7.30
C ARG A 235 46.70 7.76 7.83
N VAL A 236 46.92 7.29 9.06
CA VAL A 236 48.27 7.24 9.66
C VAL A 236 49.15 6.28 8.88
N LEU A 237 48.70 5.03 8.66
CA LEU A 237 49.44 4.01 7.93
C LEU A 237 49.77 4.45 6.49
N ALA A 238 48.83 5.09 5.79
CA ALA A 238 49.09 5.63 4.46
C ALA A 238 50.19 6.71 4.46
N LYS A 239 50.22 7.59 5.47
CA LYS A 239 51.29 8.59 5.62
C LYS A 239 52.62 7.96 6.01
N LEU A 240 52.62 6.98 6.91
CA LEU A 240 53.82 6.25 7.31
C LEU A 240 54.49 5.63 6.09
N ARG A 241 53.75 4.88 5.26
CA ARG A 241 54.28 4.25 4.05
C ARG A 241 54.90 5.27 3.09
N VAL A 242 54.26 6.43 2.89
CA VAL A 242 54.67 7.41 1.86
C VAL A 242 55.82 8.29 2.33
N TYR A 243 55.80 8.77 3.58
CA TYR A 243 56.72 9.78 4.06
C TYR A 243 57.82 9.23 4.99
N TRP A 244 57.63 8.05 5.58
CA TRP A 244 58.57 7.42 6.50
C TRP A 244 58.74 5.90 6.23
N PRO A 245 58.98 5.47 4.98
CA PRO A 245 59.06 4.05 4.61
C PRO A 245 60.13 3.28 5.40
N ASP A 246 61.35 3.82 5.48
CA ASP A 246 62.51 3.12 6.05
C ASP A 246 62.69 3.34 7.57
N THR A 247 61.75 4.04 8.22
CA THR A 247 61.84 4.36 9.66
C THR A 247 60.57 3.94 10.40
N LEU A 248 59.60 4.84 10.51
CA LEU A 248 58.39 4.59 11.27
C LEU A 248 57.52 3.50 10.64
N ALA A 249 57.44 3.41 9.30
CA ALA A 249 56.70 2.33 8.65
C ALA A 249 57.36 0.96 8.87
N GLN A 250 58.68 0.86 8.76
CA GLN A 250 59.42 -0.35 9.08
C GLN A 250 59.22 -0.77 10.54
N HIS A 251 59.41 0.16 11.50
CA HIS A 251 59.18 -0.10 12.93
C HIS A 251 57.76 -0.61 13.21
N TRP A 252 56.75 -0.03 12.55
CA TRP A 252 55.36 -0.47 12.70
C TRP A 252 55.12 -1.84 12.06
N THR A 253 55.75 -2.12 10.92
CA THR A 253 55.68 -3.42 10.25
C THR A 253 56.28 -4.52 11.11
N GLU A 254 57.45 -4.28 11.69
CA GLU A 254 58.12 -5.22 12.62
C GLU A 254 57.26 -5.49 13.85
N ALA A 255 56.69 -4.44 14.45
CA ALA A 255 55.77 -4.59 15.58
C ALA A 255 54.51 -5.39 15.21
N TYR A 256 53.94 -5.15 14.03
CA TYR A 256 52.81 -5.97 13.56
C TYR A 256 53.18 -7.44 13.37
N MET A 257 54.37 -7.73 12.82
CA MET A 257 54.85 -9.10 12.63
C MET A 257 55.10 -9.82 13.96
N GLN A 258 55.66 -9.13 14.96
CA GLN A 258 55.92 -9.70 16.29
C GLN A 258 54.64 -10.16 16.99
N HIS A 259 53.54 -9.44 16.79
CA HIS A 259 52.27 -9.70 17.46
C HIS A 259 51.26 -10.49 16.61
N LEU A 260 51.65 -10.96 15.42
CA LEU A 260 50.75 -11.66 14.51
C LEU A 260 50.17 -12.96 15.09
N ASN A 261 50.90 -13.61 16.00
CA ASN A 261 50.48 -14.86 16.64
C ASN A 261 49.79 -14.63 18.01
N ASP A 262 49.49 -13.39 18.38
CA ASP A 262 48.72 -13.10 19.59
C ASP A 262 47.28 -13.59 19.42
N PRO A 263 46.57 -13.97 20.50
CA PRO A 263 45.22 -14.55 20.39
C PRO A 263 44.16 -13.58 19.83
N THR A 264 44.44 -12.28 19.80
CA THR A 264 43.47 -11.23 19.39
C THR A 264 44.17 -10.11 18.60
N GLY A 265 43.41 -9.26 17.91
CA GLY A 265 43.96 -8.11 17.17
C GLY A 265 44.35 -8.38 15.72
N HIS A 266 44.10 -9.60 15.23
CA HIS A 266 44.45 -10.04 13.87
C HIS A 266 43.92 -9.12 12.77
N LYS A 267 42.72 -8.54 12.93
CA LYS A 267 42.15 -7.64 11.91
C LYS A 267 42.93 -6.33 11.82
N ALA A 268 43.31 -5.73 12.95
CA ALA A 268 44.12 -4.52 12.97
C ALA A 268 45.54 -4.79 12.44
N ILE A 269 46.15 -5.91 12.86
CA ILE A 269 47.48 -6.33 12.45
C ILE A 269 47.56 -6.60 10.93
N ILE A 270 46.69 -7.45 10.39
CA ILE A 270 46.70 -7.79 8.95
C ILE A 270 46.45 -6.56 8.08
N LYS A 271 45.54 -5.66 8.49
CA LYS A 271 45.34 -4.39 7.79
C LYS A 271 46.60 -3.53 7.82
N GLY A 272 47.26 -3.44 8.98
CA GLY A 272 48.53 -2.74 9.16
C GLY A 272 49.59 -3.26 8.21
N LEU A 273 49.83 -4.58 8.23
CA LEU A 273 50.79 -5.27 7.37
C LEU A 273 50.50 -5.01 5.89
N PHE A 274 49.29 -5.29 5.39
CA PHE A 274 49.00 -5.05 3.98
C PHE A 274 49.03 -3.56 3.58
N MET A 275 48.88 -2.63 4.51
CA MET A 275 49.06 -1.22 4.17
C MET A 275 50.51 -0.78 4.11
N LEU A 276 51.44 -1.47 4.77
CA LEU A 276 52.85 -1.07 4.91
C LEU A 276 53.84 -1.94 4.13
N LEU A 277 53.57 -3.24 3.96
CA LEU A 277 54.42 -4.18 3.21
C LEU A 277 54.50 -3.82 1.72
N SER A 278 55.62 -4.18 1.09
CA SER A 278 55.71 -4.18 -0.38
C SER A 278 54.77 -5.23 -1.00
N GLN A 279 54.56 -5.15 -2.31
CA GLN A 279 53.69 -6.10 -3.02
C GLN A 279 54.20 -7.54 -2.87
N ASP A 280 55.49 -7.78 -3.07
CA ASP A 280 56.10 -9.12 -2.96
C ASP A 280 55.98 -9.67 -1.54
N GLN A 281 56.29 -8.84 -0.53
CA GLN A 281 56.15 -9.23 0.87
C GLN A 281 54.70 -9.55 1.26
N ALA A 282 53.73 -8.79 0.74
CA ALA A 282 52.32 -9.05 0.95
C ALA A 282 51.88 -10.37 0.31
N ILE A 283 52.38 -10.68 -0.89
CA ILE A 283 52.12 -11.95 -1.58
C ILE A 283 52.76 -13.12 -0.83
N GLU A 284 53.99 -12.99 -0.35
CA GLU A 284 54.67 -14.02 0.45
C GLU A 284 53.94 -14.32 1.76
N LEU A 285 53.52 -13.26 2.47
CA LEU A 285 52.70 -13.39 3.68
C LEU A 285 51.38 -14.11 3.36
N ALA A 286 50.70 -13.70 2.29
CA ALA A 286 49.45 -14.32 1.87
C ALA A 286 49.66 -15.79 1.47
N LYS A 287 50.75 -16.12 0.80
CA LYS A 287 51.07 -17.50 0.39
C LYS A 287 51.31 -18.41 1.59
N ARG A 288 51.99 -17.89 2.63
CA ARG A 288 52.28 -18.63 3.87
C ARG A 288 51.03 -19.12 4.60
N TYR A 289 49.95 -18.34 4.54
CA TYR A 289 48.70 -18.63 5.26
C TYR A 289 47.57 -19.13 4.34
N VAL A 290 47.88 -19.68 3.16
CA VAL A 290 46.84 -20.33 2.35
C VAL A 290 46.29 -21.55 3.11
N PRO A 291 44.96 -21.68 3.31
CA PRO A 291 44.39 -22.80 4.04
C PRO A 291 44.71 -24.14 3.38
N LYS A 292 45.18 -25.11 4.17
CA LYS A 292 45.33 -26.50 3.70
C LYS A 292 43.97 -27.21 3.56
N ASN A 293 43.02 -26.85 4.44
CA ASN A 293 41.64 -27.30 4.40
C ASN A 293 40.71 -26.08 4.30
N PHE A 294 39.83 -26.09 3.30
CA PHE A 294 38.91 -24.99 3.03
C PHE A 294 37.58 -25.08 3.77
N LYS A 295 37.40 -26.11 4.61
CA LYS A 295 36.28 -26.20 5.56
C LYS A 295 36.74 -25.73 6.94
N ILE A 296 36.08 -24.71 7.48
CA ILE A 296 36.46 -24.12 8.78
C ILE A 296 35.87 -24.97 9.90
N ASN A 297 36.73 -25.41 10.82
CA ASN A 297 36.31 -26.08 12.04
C ASN A 297 36.25 -25.08 13.20
N TRP A 298 35.04 -24.60 13.51
CA TRP A 298 34.79 -23.66 14.61
C TRP A 298 34.88 -24.31 16.00
N TRP A 299 35.10 -25.62 16.10
CA TRP A 299 35.19 -26.33 17.39
C TRP A 299 36.62 -26.46 17.93
N LEU A 300 37.60 -25.84 17.28
CA LEU A 300 38.99 -25.84 17.74
C LEU A 300 39.17 -24.95 18.98
N THR A 301 40.03 -25.35 19.91
CA THR A 301 40.35 -24.56 21.11
C THR A 301 41.23 -23.34 20.80
N ASP A 302 42.00 -23.40 19.71
CA ASP A 302 42.81 -22.30 19.19
C ASP A 302 42.33 -21.90 17.78
N HIS A 303 41.89 -20.65 17.64
CA HIS A 303 41.42 -20.07 16.38
C HIS A 303 42.43 -19.11 15.74
N THR A 304 43.64 -18.98 16.29
CA THR A 304 44.65 -18.01 15.84
C THR A 304 44.92 -18.15 14.35
N GLU A 305 45.22 -19.37 13.87
CA GLU A 305 45.49 -19.60 12.45
C GLU A 305 44.26 -19.28 11.57
N ILE A 306 43.06 -19.71 11.97
CA ILE A 306 41.81 -19.42 11.23
C ILE A 306 41.57 -17.89 11.16
N ASN A 307 41.82 -17.18 12.26
CA ASN A 307 41.65 -15.73 12.34
C ASN A 307 42.65 -15.01 11.42
N ILE A 308 43.90 -15.48 11.34
CA ILE A 308 44.88 -14.96 10.38
C ILE A 308 44.38 -15.21 8.95
N GLN A 309 44.05 -16.46 8.61
CA GLN A 309 43.63 -16.87 7.26
C GLN A 309 42.40 -16.08 6.78
N THR A 310 41.37 -15.95 7.61
CA THR A 310 40.15 -15.20 7.28
C THR A 310 40.40 -13.70 7.12
N ASN A 311 41.25 -13.10 7.98
CA ASN A 311 41.60 -11.68 7.84
C ASN A 311 42.51 -11.41 6.65
N VAL A 312 43.43 -12.33 6.31
CA VAL A 312 44.22 -12.26 5.09
C VAL A 312 43.30 -12.20 3.87
N ALA A 313 42.44 -13.21 3.70
CA ALA A 313 41.47 -13.26 2.59
C ALA A 313 40.67 -11.96 2.46
N LYS A 314 40.20 -11.43 3.60
CA LYS A 314 39.35 -10.23 3.68
C LYS A 314 40.05 -8.92 3.35
N HIS A 315 41.37 -8.84 3.49
CA HIS A 315 42.09 -7.57 3.50
C HIS A 315 43.22 -7.44 2.46
N LEU A 316 43.46 -8.45 1.62
CA LEU A 316 44.45 -8.40 0.51
C LEU A 316 44.34 -7.13 -0.37
N HIS A 317 43.13 -6.64 -0.63
CA HIS A 317 42.90 -5.43 -1.42
C HIS A 317 43.46 -4.13 -0.81
N LEU A 318 44.00 -4.15 0.42
CA LEU A 318 44.66 -3.02 1.04
C LEU A 318 46.13 -2.87 0.64
N ALA A 319 46.74 -3.92 0.09
CA ALA A 319 48.10 -3.92 -0.46
C ALA A 319 48.28 -2.80 -1.48
N ARG A 320 49.40 -2.07 -1.41
CA ARG A 320 49.78 -1.10 -2.45
C ARG A 320 51.27 -1.26 -2.77
N PRO A 321 51.65 -1.54 -4.03
CA PRO A 321 50.78 -1.86 -5.17
C PRO A 321 49.79 -3.00 -4.90
N LEU A 322 48.65 -3.02 -5.60
CA LEU A 322 47.62 -4.04 -5.42
C LEU A 322 48.19 -5.43 -5.74
N VAL A 323 47.86 -6.45 -4.95
CA VAL A 323 48.26 -7.83 -5.29
C VAL A 323 47.53 -8.32 -6.55
N PRO A 324 48.13 -9.23 -7.33
CA PRO A 324 47.44 -9.88 -8.45
C PRO A 324 46.15 -10.57 -8.01
N LEU A 325 45.16 -10.62 -8.90
CA LEU A 325 43.86 -11.26 -8.61
C LEU A 325 44.02 -12.73 -8.19
N GLU A 326 44.99 -13.42 -8.79
CA GLU A 326 45.41 -14.80 -8.47
C GLU A 326 45.63 -15.02 -6.96
N THR A 327 46.21 -14.04 -6.27
CA THR A 327 46.49 -14.12 -4.83
C THR A 327 45.21 -14.23 -4.01
N VAL A 328 44.13 -13.58 -4.46
CA VAL A 328 42.80 -13.70 -3.81
C VAL A 328 42.17 -15.06 -4.11
N LEU A 329 42.38 -15.60 -5.32
CA LEU A 329 41.81 -16.88 -5.74
C LEU A 329 42.35 -18.07 -4.93
N TRP A 330 43.53 -17.94 -4.32
CA TRP A 330 44.04 -18.93 -3.36
C TRP A 330 43.12 -19.15 -2.16
N TYR A 331 42.34 -18.14 -1.76
CA TYR A 331 41.41 -18.17 -0.63
C TYR A 331 39.95 -18.34 -1.06
N ALA A 332 39.66 -18.23 -2.36
CA ALA A 332 38.32 -18.30 -2.93
C ALA A 332 37.80 -19.74 -3.05
N LYS A 333 37.86 -20.53 -1.96
CA LYS A 333 37.42 -21.94 -1.94
C LYS A 333 36.75 -22.28 -0.60
N GLY A 334 35.78 -23.20 -0.63
CA GLY A 334 35.04 -23.65 0.57
C GLY A 334 34.44 -22.51 1.39
N ASP A 335 34.61 -22.57 2.71
CA ASP A 335 34.06 -21.59 3.65
C ASP A 335 34.80 -20.23 3.61
N TYR A 336 35.97 -20.17 2.95
CA TYR A 336 36.78 -18.96 2.85
C TYR A 336 36.30 -17.97 1.77
N VAL A 337 35.45 -18.42 0.84
CA VAL A 337 34.90 -17.60 -0.26
C VAL A 337 34.27 -16.31 0.23
N GLN A 338 33.47 -16.39 1.30
CA GLN A 338 32.79 -15.22 1.89
C GLN A 338 33.76 -14.15 2.40
N TYR A 339 34.95 -14.54 2.85
CA TYR A 339 35.97 -13.61 3.31
C TYR A 339 36.77 -13.03 2.15
N ALA A 340 37.08 -13.83 1.13
CA ALA A 340 37.79 -13.40 -0.07
C ALA A 340 37.00 -12.41 -0.95
N MET A 341 35.65 -12.47 -0.91
CA MET A 341 34.75 -11.69 -1.76
C MET A 341 35.07 -10.19 -1.78
N LYS A 342 35.27 -9.58 -0.60
CA LYS A 342 35.55 -8.14 -0.52
C LYS A 342 36.84 -7.77 -1.24
N SER A 343 37.89 -8.58 -1.06
CA SER A 343 39.17 -8.34 -1.71
C SER A 343 39.07 -8.57 -3.22
N HIS A 344 38.35 -9.60 -3.63
CA HIS A 344 38.12 -9.90 -5.04
C HIS A 344 37.44 -8.74 -5.76
N ILE A 345 36.31 -8.26 -5.23
CA ILE A 345 35.57 -7.11 -5.78
C ILE A 345 36.48 -5.89 -5.91
N ALA A 346 37.18 -5.53 -4.83
CA ALA A 346 38.01 -4.32 -4.82
C ALA A 346 39.21 -4.39 -5.79
N ILE A 347 39.82 -5.57 -5.95
CA ILE A 347 40.93 -5.78 -6.89
C ILE A 347 40.41 -5.83 -8.32
N TRP A 348 39.33 -6.57 -8.59
CA TRP A 348 38.71 -6.67 -9.92
C TRP A 348 38.27 -5.30 -10.45
N SER A 349 37.61 -4.48 -9.63
CA SER A 349 37.18 -3.15 -10.04
C SER A 349 38.34 -2.24 -10.46
N ALA A 350 39.53 -2.47 -9.90
CA ALA A 350 40.74 -1.70 -10.20
C ALA A 350 41.50 -2.19 -11.44
N LEU A 351 41.19 -3.38 -11.97
CA LEU A 351 41.83 -3.90 -13.19
C LEU A 351 41.41 -3.08 -14.43
N GLY A 352 42.36 -2.88 -15.35
CA GLY A 352 42.07 -2.38 -16.69
C GLY A 352 41.47 -3.45 -17.59
N GLU A 353 41.00 -3.08 -18.78
CA GLU A 353 40.39 -4.02 -19.74
C GLU A 353 41.32 -5.20 -20.09
N ILE A 354 42.60 -4.92 -20.37
CA ILE A 354 43.59 -5.95 -20.75
C ILE A 354 43.76 -6.97 -19.60
N ASP A 355 44.01 -6.48 -18.39
CA ASP A 355 44.18 -7.34 -17.21
C ASP A 355 42.89 -8.11 -16.89
N SER A 356 41.72 -7.49 -17.06
CA SER A 356 40.43 -8.14 -16.90
C SER A 356 40.28 -9.31 -17.87
N ARG A 357 40.64 -9.14 -19.15
CA ARG A 357 40.57 -10.18 -20.18
C ARG A 357 41.44 -11.38 -19.85
N GLU A 358 42.69 -11.15 -19.45
CA GLU A 358 43.62 -12.22 -19.07
C GLU A 358 43.13 -13.03 -17.87
N ASN A 359 42.58 -12.34 -16.86
CA ASN A 359 42.11 -12.99 -15.63
C ASN A 359 40.73 -13.64 -15.75
N LEU A 360 39.97 -13.33 -16.80
CA LEU A 360 38.61 -13.82 -16.96
C LEU A 360 38.54 -15.34 -17.16
N SER A 361 39.48 -15.88 -17.94
CA SER A 361 39.61 -17.32 -18.17
C SER A 361 39.80 -18.13 -16.88
N LYS A 362 40.41 -17.53 -15.86
CA LYS A 362 40.70 -18.14 -14.56
C LYS A 362 39.46 -18.20 -13.65
N LEU A 363 38.36 -17.57 -14.05
CA LEU A 363 37.15 -17.45 -13.26
C LEU A 363 36.05 -18.43 -13.68
N TYR A 364 36.25 -19.20 -14.75
CA TYR A 364 35.30 -20.23 -15.20
C TYR A 364 35.05 -21.31 -14.13
N ASP A 365 36.09 -21.66 -13.37
CA ASP A 365 36.00 -22.64 -12.29
C ASP A 365 35.83 -21.99 -10.91
N ALA A 366 35.58 -20.67 -10.85
CA ALA A 366 35.41 -19.98 -9.59
C ALA A 366 34.09 -20.38 -8.91
N PRO A 367 34.03 -20.33 -7.56
CA PRO A 367 32.78 -20.50 -6.84
C PRO A 367 31.66 -19.62 -7.38
N ILE A 368 30.43 -20.14 -7.38
CA ILE A 368 29.26 -19.49 -7.98
C ILE A 368 29.16 -18.02 -7.56
N SER A 369 29.29 -17.70 -6.28
CA SER A 369 29.19 -16.31 -5.79
C SER A 369 30.17 -15.33 -6.42
N LEU A 370 31.37 -15.79 -6.78
CA LEU A 370 32.37 -14.97 -7.48
C LEU A 370 32.03 -14.85 -8.96
N LEU A 371 31.65 -15.97 -9.58
CA LEU A 371 31.22 -15.98 -10.96
C LEU A 371 30.02 -15.04 -11.19
N LYS A 372 29.06 -14.99 -10.26
CA LYS A 372 27.95 -14.01 -10.29
C LYS A 372 28.47 -12.59 -10.45
N PHE A 373 29.28 -12.11 -9.51
CA PHE A 373 29.83 -10.76 -9.55
C PHE A 373 30.61 -10.47 -10.84
N VAL A 374 31.39 -11.43 -11.32
CA VAL A 374 32.19 -11.25 -12.54
C VAL A 374 31.28 -11.14 -13.76
N LEU A 375 30.23 -11.95 -13.84
CA LEU A 375 29.22 -11.86 -14.89
C LEU A 375 28.51 -10.50 -14.85
N ASP A 376 28.15 -9.97 -13.67
CA ASP A 376 27.58 -8.61 -13.51
C ASP A 376 28.52 -7.53 -14.07
N GLN A 377 29.83 -7.72 -13.94
CA GLN A 377 30.83 -6.71 -14.31
C GLN A 377 31.36 -6.84 -15.75
N ALA A 378 31.06 -7.94 -16.45
CA ALA A 378 31.65 -8.24 -17.75
C ALA A 378 31.37 -7.13 -18.80
N PHE A 379 30.12 -6.66 -18.90
CA PHE A 379 29.73 -5.58 -19.83
C PHE A 379 30.34 -4.21 -19.50
N PHE A 380 30.83 -4.00 -18.27
CA PHE A 380 31.53 -2.76 -17.91
C PHE A 380 33.02 -2.77 -18.28
N LYS A 381 33.59 -3.96 -18.45
CA LYS A 381 35.04 -4.15 -18.60
C LYS A 381 35.45 -4.66 -19.97
N LEU A 382 34.53 -5.23 -20.74
CA LEU A 382 34.81 -5.91 -22.01
C LEU A 382 33.90 -5.41 -23.13
N PRO A 383 34.34 -5.48 -24.39
CA PRO A 383 33.48 -5.26 -25.55
C PRO A 383 32.30 -6.25 -25.60
N THR A 384 31.14 -5.79 -26.05
CA THR A 384 29.90 -6.60 -26.09
C THR A 384 30.07 -7.91 -26.86
N SER A 385 30.80 -7.92 -27.97
CA SER A 385 31.06 -9.14 -28.75
C SER A 385 31.80 -10.22 -27.93
N GLU A 386 32.80 -9.82 -27.13
CA GLU A 386 33.51 -10.75 -26.26
C GLU A 386 32.63 -11.26 -25.12
N VAL A 387 31.74 -10.42 -24.59
CA VAL A 387 30.80 -10.82 -23.54
C VAL A 387 29.79 -11.84 -24.06
N ILE A 388 29.32 -11.69 -25.32
CA ILE A 388 28.42 -12.64 -25.96
C ILE A 388 29.07 -14.03 -26.07
N ASP A 389 30.29 -14.09 -26.61
CA ASP A 389 31.05 -15.35 -26.73
C ASP A 389 31.31 -15.99 -25.37
N LEU A 390 31.67 -15.16 -24.39
CA LEU A 390 31.88 -15.55 -23.00
C LEU A 390 30.63 -16.18 -22.39
N TYR A 391 29.50 -15.47 -22.45
CA TYR A 391 28.25 -15.92 -21.85
C TYR A 391 27.78 -17.22 -22.48
N TRP A 392 27.90 -17.36 -23.80
CA TRP A 392 27.60 -18.60 -24.49
C TRP A 392 28.51 -19.75 -24.04
N LYS A 393 29.83 -19.51 -23.93
CA LYS A 393 30.78 -20.51 -23.46
C LYS A 393 30.47 -20.97 -22.04
N ILE A 394 30.18 -20.04 -21.12
CA ILE A 394 29.83 -20.39 -19.74
C ILE A 394 28.51 -21.16 -19.71
N TRP A 395 27.49 -20.69 -20.45
CA TRP A 395 26.20 -21.36 -20.57
C TRP A 395 26.33 -22.84 -20.97
N LYS A 396 27.15 -23.12 -21.99
CA LYS A 396 27.39 -24.50 -22.46
C LYS A 396 28.18 -25.36 -21.46
N SER A 397 29.06 -24.75 -20.67
CA SER A 397 29.90 -25.47 -19.70
C SER A 397 29.18 -25.77 -18.38
N THR A 398 28.20 -24.95 -17.99
CA THR A 398 27.55 -25.05 -16.68
C THR A 398 26.26 -25.88 -16.73
N LYS A 399 26.03 -26.67 -15.69
CA LYS A 399 24.74 -27.34 -15.42
C LYS A 399 23.94 -26.65 -14.31
N ASN A 400 24.44 -25.53 -13.80
CA ASN A 400 23.84 -24.83 -12.67
C ASN A 400 22.75 -23.85 -13.16
N SER A 401 21.50 -24.13 -12.81
CA SER A 401 20.34 -23.32 -13.23
C SER A 401 20.37 -21.88 -12.72
N THR A 402 21.00 -21.61 -11.56
CA THR A 402 21.16 -20.24 -11.04
C THR A 402 22.17 -19.43 -11.86
N ILE A 403 23.26 -20.04 -12.33
CA ILE A 403 24.21 -19.36 -13.23
C ILE A 403 23.53 -19.06 -14.58
N GLN A 404 22.80 -20.04 -15.12
CA GLN A 404 22.02 -19.85 -16.35
C GLN A 404 21.01 -18.71 -16.20
N ALA A 405 20.25 -18.68 -15.10
CA ALA A 405 19.30 -17.59 -14.81
C ALA A 405 19.98 -16.21 -14.81
N ILE A 406 21.14 -16.08 -14.17
CA ILE A 406 21.87 -14.80 -14.10
C ILE A 406 22.37 -14.35 -15.47
N ILE A 407 22.94 -15.27 -16.26
CA ILE A 407 23.38 -14.99 -17.63
C ILE A 407 22.20 -14.54 -18.49
N PHE A 408 21.05 -15.19 -18.34
CA PHE A 408 19.83 -14.86 -19.06
C PHE A 408 19.33 -13.45 -18.67
N ASP A 409 19.18 -13.19 -17.37
CA ASP A 409 18.69 -11.91 -16.83
C ASP A 409 19.58 -10.73 -17.25
N HIS A 410 20.89 -10.90 -17.20
CA HIS A 410 21.82 -9.84 -17.63
C HIS A 410 21.77 -9.58 -19.12
N THR A 411 21.72 -10.63 -19.93
CA THR A 411 21.58 -10.47 -21.38
C THR A 411 20.30 -9.69 -21.71
N ALA A 412 19.19 -10.01 -21.03
CA ALA A 412 17.93 -9.28 -21.18
C ALA A 412 18.01 -7.83 -20.69
N TYR A 413 18.62 -7.59 -19.52
CA TYR A 413 18.81 -6.25 -18.97
C TYR A 413 19.68 -5.36 -19.88
N GLU A 414 20.81 -5.87 -20.36
CA GLU A 414 21.70 -5.11 -21.25
C GLU A 414 21.02 -4.85 -22.60
N MET A 415 20.21 -5.78 -23.11
CA MET A 415 19.40 -5.55 -24.31
C MET A 415 18.44 -4.36 -24.15
N GLN A 416 17.85 -4.17 -22.96
CA GLN A 416 17.04 -2.98 -22.66
C GLN A 416 17.88 -1.70 -22.53
N LYS A 417 19.06 -1.80 -21.93
CA LYS A 417 19.96 -0.65 -21.72
C LYS A 417 20.51 -0.09 -23.04
N TYR A 418 20.78 -0.95 -24.03
CA TYR A 418 21.24 -0.56 -25.36
C TYR A 418 20.09 -0.30 -26.35
N TYR A 419 18.94 0.24 -25.90
CA TYR A 419 17.75 0.43 -26.76
C TYR A 419 18.00 1.29 -28.00
N GLU A 420 19.02 2.15 -28.02
CA GLU A 420 19.39 3.00 -29.17
C GLU A 420 20.35 2.31 -30.17
N ASN A 421 20.97 1.18 -29.81
CA ASN A 421 21.93 0.47 -30.66
C ASN A 421 21.34 -0.83 -31.20
N GLU A 422 20.73 -0.76 -32.39
CA GLU A 422 20.04 -1.87 -33.03
C GLU A 422 20.96 -3.07 -33.32
N THR A 423 22.24 -2.85 -33.64
CA THR A 423 23.19 -3.94 -33.90
C THR A 423 23.44 -4.76 -32.64
N ILE A 424 23.77 -4.11 -31.53
CA ILE A 424 24.03 -4.77 -30.24
C ILE A 424 22.76 -5.47 -29.74
N GLN A 425 21.60 -4.81 -29.86
CA GLN A 425 20.32 -5.38 -29.47
C GLN A 425 20.02 -6.67 -30.23
N ASN A 426 20.25 -6.68 -31.55
CA ASN A 426 20.04 -7.87 -32.39
C ASN A 426 20.97 -9.02 -32.00
N ASP A 427 22.23 -8.74 -31.65
CA ASP A 427 23.16 -9.79 -31.23
C ASP A 427 22.83 -10.35 -29.84
N LEU A 428 22.41 -9.50 -28.89
CA LEU A 428 21.90 -9.95 -27.59
C LEU A 428 20.59 -10.73 -27.73
N TRP A 429 19.70 -10.33 -28.66
CA TRP A 429 18.48 -11.08 -28.97
C TRP A 429 18.78 -12.47 -29.56
N LYS A 430 19.77 -12.59 -30.44
CA LYS A 430 20.25 -13.89 -30.94
C LYS A 430 20.78 -14.75 -29.79
N LEU A 431 21.58 -14.16 -28.89
CA LEU A 431 22.12 -14.88 -27.74
C LEU A 431 21.01 -15.40 -26.80
N LEU A 432 20.00 -14.58 -26.48
CA LEU A 432 18.83 -15.01 -25.71
C LEU A 432 18.12 -16.19 -26.38
N ASN A 433 17.94 -16.13 -27.71
CA ASN A 433 17.33 -17.22 -28.46
C ASN A 433 18.15 -18.50 -28.40
N MET A 434 19.46 -18.42 -28.54
CA MET A 434 20.37 -19.56 -28.42
C MET A 434 20.27 -20.20 -27.03
N PHE A 435 20.15 -19.41 -25.97
CA PHE A 435 19.93 -19.95 -24.62
C PHE A 435 18.65 -20.76 -24.53
N ILE A 436 17.53 -20.22 -25.04
CA ILE A 436 16.22 -20.88 -25.02
C ILE A 436 16.27 -22.20 -25.80
N ASP A 437 16.92 -22.19 -26.98
CA ASP A 437 17.02 -23.38 -27.83
C ASP A 437 17.90 -24.49 -27.21
N ASP A 438 18.84 -24.12 -26.33
CA ASP A 438 19.72 -25.06 -25.61
C ASP A 438 19.10 -25.63 -24.32
N LEU A 439 17.95 -25.10 -23.87
CA LEU A 439 17.28 -25.61 -22.67
C LEU A 439 16.70 -27.01 -22.92
N ASN A 440 17.23 -28.01 -22.21
CA ASN A 440 16.74 -29.40 -22.30
C ASN A 440 15.44 -29.61 -21.50
N SER A 441 14.58 -30.52 -22.00
CA SER A 441 13.28 -30.88 -21.39
C SER A 441 13.36 -31.84 -20.19
N LYS A 442 14.57 -32.23 -19.74
CA LYS A 442 14.81 -33.30 -18.74
C LYS A 442 15.36 -32.84 -17.38
N GLY A 443 15.36 -31.55 -17.05
CA GLY A 443 16.00 -31.04 -15.82
C GLY A 443 15.11 -30.16 -14.94
N GLU A 444 15.16 -30.41 -13.62
CA GLU A 444 14.56 -29.62 -12.52
C GLU A 444 15.19 -28.20 -12.40
N ALA A 445 15.16 -27.40 -13.46
CA ALA A 445 15.81 -26.08 -13.48
C ALA A 445 14.85 -24.96 -13.01
N THR A 446 14.43 -25.01 -11.74
CA THR A 446 13.38 -24.10 -11.21
C THR A 446 13.73 -22.62 -11.25
N ASP A 447 15.01 -22.23 -11.14
CA ASP A 447 15.41 -20.81 -11.12
C ASP A 447 15.34 -20.15 -12.51
N ILE A 448 15.88 -20.81 -13.55
CA ILE A 448 15.79 -20.28 -14.93
C ILE A 448 14.33 -20.22 -15.38
N HIS A 449 13.51 -21.24 -15.08
CA HIS A 449 12.09 -21.25 -15.48
C HIS A 449 11.28 -20.10 -14.88
N LYS A 450 11.59 -19.66 -13.65
CA LYS A 450 10.97 -18.47 -13.06
C LYS A 450 11.34 -17.19 -13.82
N GLN A 451 12.57 -17.09 -14.33
CA GLN A 451 12.97 -15.92 -15.10
C GLN A 451 12.34 -15.88 -16.49
N LEU A 452 12.11 -17.05 -17.10
CA LEU A 452 11.46 -17.13 -18.40
C LEU A 452 10.02 -16.60 -18.40
N THR A 453 9.32 -16.64 -17.26
CA THR A 453 7.96 -16.07 -17.14
C THR A 453 7.95 -14.56 -16.82
N ASN A 454 9.12 -13.95 -16.60
CA ASN A 454 9.24 -12.52 -16.35
C ASN A 454 9.33 -11.73 -17.67
N PHE A 455 8.21 -11.51 -18.32
CA PHE A 455 8.18 -10.86 -19.65
C PHE A 455 8.60 -9.38 -19.66
N ASP A 456 8.62 -8.72 -18.51
CA ASP A 456 8.93 -7.29 -18.42
C ASP A 456 10.42 -6.97 -18.57
N VAL A 457 11.30 -7.96 -18.40
CA VAL A 457 12.75 -7.82 -18.64
C VAL A 457 13.12 -7.86 -20.12
N ILE A 458 12.17 -8.17 -21.00
CA ILE A 458 12.37 -8.20 -22.45
C ILE A 458 11.95 -6.88 -23.08
N LEU A 459 12.68 -6.46 -24.11
CA LEU A 459 12.38 -5.27 -24.90
C LEU A 459 10.97 -5.34 -25.51
N TYR A 460 10.22 -4.25 -25.47
CA TYR A 460 8.81 -4.19 -25.86
C TYR A 460 8.54 -4.77 -27.26
N GLU A 461 9.32 -4.43 -28.29
CA GLU A 461 9.08 -4.94 -29.66
C GLU A 461 9.30 -6.46 -29.78
N LYS A 462 10.14 -7.05 -28.92
CA LYS A 462 10.46 -8.48 -28.94
C LYS A 462 9.63 -9.32 -27.99
N ARG A 463 8.86 -8.71 -27.08
CA ARG A 463 8.06 -9.41 -26.04
C ARG A 463 7.09 -10.44 -26.62
N LEU A 464 6.44 -10.13 -27.75
CA LEU A 464 5.46 -11.04 -28.35
C LEU A 464 6.12 -12.29 -28.94
N GLU A 465 7.20 -12.08 -29.71
CA GLU A 465 8.04 -13.16 -30.28
C GLU A 465 8.61 -14.04 -29.15
N TYR A 466 9.16 -13.40 -28.12
CA TYR A 466 9.66 -14.06 -26.92
C TYR A 466 8.59 -14.90 -26.22
N TYR A 467 7.43 -14.32 -25.94
CA TYR A 467 6.32 -14.97 -25.26
C TYR A 467 5.90 -16.25 -25.99
N MET A 468 5.74 -16.19 -27.31
CA MET A 468 5.36 -17.36 -28.10
C MET A 468 6.43 -18.47 -28.05
N LYS A 469 7.71 -18.10 -28.13
CA LYS A 469 8.81 -19.07 -28.08
C LYS A 469 8.90 -19.75 -26.72
N ILE A 470 8.89 -18.97 -25.64
CA ILE A 470 8.97 -19.49 -24.27
C ILE A 470 7.75 -20.33 -23.90
N SER A 471 6.55 -19.92 -24.31
CA SER A 471 5.34 -20.68 -24.02
C SER A 471 5.40 -22.09 -24.61
N ARG A 472 5.91 -22.25 -25.85
CA ARG A 472 6.10 -23.58 -26.45
C ARG A 472 7.05 -24.44 -25.62
N TYR A 473 8.15 -23.86 -25.15
CA TYR A 473 9.10 -24.55 -24.28
C TYR A 473 8.46 -24.93 -22.94
N LEU A 474 7.88 -23.98 -22.20
CA LEU A 474 7.32 -24.22 -20.88
C LEU A 474 6.15 -25.20 -20.89
N VAL A 475 5.29 -25.16 -21.92
CA VAL A 475 4.17 -26.11 -22.08
C VAL A 475 4.67 -27.52 -22.39
N SER A 476 5.86 -27.67 -22.99
CA SER A 476 6.48 -28.98 -23.25
C SER A 476 7.07 -29.65 -21.99
N LEU A 477 7.20 -28.92 -20.87
CA LEU A 477 7.74 -29.46 -19.64
C LEU A 477 6.73 -30.36 -18.90
N PRO A 478 7.19 -31.39 -18.15
CA PRO A 478 6.31 -32.27 -17.37
C PRO A 478 5.43 -31.52 -16.35
N ASP A 479 5.95 -30.46 -15.74
CA ASP A 479 5.25 -29.65 -14.71
C ASP A 479 4.70 -28.32 -15.27
N SER A 480 4.35 -28.30 -16.56
CA SER A 480 3.92 -27.09 -17.28
C SER A 480 2.77 -26.31 -16.62
N GLU A 481 1.87 -27.01 -15.92
CA GLU A 481 0.74 -26.41 -15.19
C GLU A 481 1.16 -25.35 -14.17
N LYS A 482 2.37 -25.45 -13.61
CA LYS A 482 2.89 -24.44 -12.67
C LYS A 482 3.10 -23.07 -13.32
N TYR A 483 3.47 -23.04 -14.60
CA TYR A 483 3.78 -21.82 -15.35
C TYR A 483 2.59 -21.31 -16.15
N LEU A 484 1.58 -22.16 -16.36
CA LEU A 484 0.44 -21.87 -17.20
C LEU A 484 -0.31 -20.60 -16.76
N ASN A 485 -0.47 -20.38 -15.45
CA ASN A 485 -1.16 -19.17 -14.96
C ASN A 485 -0.43 -17.88 -15.38
N ASP A 486 0.90 -17.84 -15.28
CA ASP A 486 1.70 -16.67 -15.67
C ASP A 486 1.64 -16.45 -17.18
N LEU A 487 1.69 -17.54 -17.96
CA LEU A 487 1.54 -17.50 -19.42
C LEU A 487 0.17 -16.94 -19.82
N LEU A 488 -0.90 -17.51 -19.28
CA LEU A 488 -2.28 -17.12 -19.59
C LEU A 488 -2.56 -15.66 -19.20
N PHE A 489 -2.05 -15.21 -18.06
CA PHE A 489 -2.20 -13.82 -17.61
C PHE A 489 -1.57 -12.83 -18.60
N PHE A 490 -0.36 -13.13 -19.08
CA PHE A 490 0.29 -12.26 -20.07
C PHE A 490 -0.40 -12.35 -21.44
N GLY A 491 -0.72 -13.57 -21.90
CA GLY A 491 -1.39 -13.81 -23.18
C GLY A 491 -2.77 -13.16 -23.27
N PHE A 492 -3.54 -13.16 -22.19
CA PHE A 492 -4.87 -12.54 -22.08
C PHE A 492 -4.89 -11.09 -22.59
N ARG A 493 -3.89 -10.27 -22.24
CA ARG A 493 -3.83 -8.85 -22.62
C ARG A 493 -3.44 -8.61 -24.09
N ARG A 494 -3.02 -9.65 -24.80
CA ARG A 494 -2.40 -9.58 -26.13
C ARG A 494 -3.03 -10.55 -27.14
N MET A 495 -4.20 -11.12 -26.84
CA MET A 495 -4.87 -12.11 -27.67
C MET A 495 -5.00 -11.71 -29.15
N ALA A 496 -5.32 -10.43 -29.43
CA ALA A 496 -5.44 -9.93 -30.81
C ALA A 496 -4.13 -9.97 -31.62
N SER A 497 -2.98 -9.98 -30.95
CA SER A 497 -1.65 -9.96 -31.57
C SER A 497 -1.02 -11.35 -31.69
N LEU A 498 -1.60 -12.36 -31.04
CA LEU A 498 -1.06 -13.72 -31.04
C LEU A 498 -1.54 -14.51 -32.27
N ASP A 499 -0.69 -15.43 -32.73
CA ASP A 499 -1.03 -16.38 -33.78
C ASP A 499 -2.13 -17.36 -33.31
N GLU A 500 -3.15 -17.58 -34.15
CA GLU A 500 -4.32 -18.40 -33.78
C GLU A 500 -3.96 -19.86 -33.52
N ASP A 501 -3.09 -20.44 -34.37
CA ASP A 501 -2.63 -21.82 -34.22
C ASP A 501 -1.85 -22.00 -32.92
N PHE A 502 -1.03 -21.01 -32.56
CA PHE A 502 -0.36 -21.00 -31.27
C PHE A 502 -1.34 -20.96 -30.09
N ILE A 503 -2.36 -20.08 -30.11
CA ILE A 503 -3.34 -20.01 -29.01
C ILE A 503 -4.06 -21.35 -28.85
N LEU A 504 -4.56 -21.92 -29.95
CA LEU A 504 -5.32 -23.16 -29.92
C LEU A 504 -4.47 -24.35 -29.49
N ASN A 505 -3.30 -24.53 -30.10
CA ASN A 505 -2.50 -25.75 -29.93
C ASN A 505 -1.58 -25.70 -28.70
N VAL A 506 -1.21 -24.51 -28.22
CA VAL A 506 -0.28 -24.36 -27.08
C VAL A 506 -1.00 -23.92 -25.81
N LEU A 507 -1.84 -22.88 -25.88
CA LEU A 507 -2.46 -22.31 -24.67
C LEU A 507 -3.77 -23.01 -24.29
N LEU A 508 -4.62 -23.30 -25.27
CA LEU A 508 -5.98 -23.81 -25.02
C LEU A 508 -6.07 -25.33 -25.16
N SER A 509 -5.13 -26.01 -25.81
CA SER A 509 -5.15 -27.48 -25.98
C SER A 509 -4.71 -28.24 -24.72
N PRO A 510 -5.40 -29.33 -24.31
CA PRO A 510 -6.66 -29.82 -24.86
C PRO A 510 -7.86 -28.97 -24.43
N VAL A 511 -8.62 -28.46 -25.41
CA VAL A 511 -9.68 -27.44 -25.23
C VAL A 511 -10.68 -27.84 -24.16
N GLU A 512 -11.19 -29.07 -24.23
CA GLU A 512 -12.21 -29.55 -23.31
C GLU A 512 -11.70 -29.68 -21.86
N ILE A 513 -10.51 -30.25 -21.68
CA ILE A 513 -9.90 -30.49 -20.36
C ILE A 513 -9.59 -29.15 -19.69
N ARG A 514 -9.04 -28.19 -20.46
CA ARG A 514 -8.71 -26.86 -19.95
C ARG A 514 -9.96 -26.06 -19.59
N PHE A 515 -10.97 -26.03 -20.46
CA PHE A 515 -12.20 -25.27 -20.22
C PHE A 515 -12.92 -25.72 -18.94
N PHE A 516 -12.92 -27.03 -18.62
CA PHE A 516 -13.54 -27.56 -17.40
C PHE A 516 -12.57 -27.68 -16.21
N SER A 517 -11.38 -27.11 -16.32
CA SER A 517 -10.45 -27.05 -15.18
C SER A 517 -11.00 -26.12 -14.08
N PRO A 518 -10.57 -26.28 -12.81
CA PRO A 518 -10.99 -25.39 -11.72
C PRO A 518 -10.48 -23.95 -11.83
N SER A 519 -9.62 -23.64 -12.80
CA SER A 519 -9.00 -22.31 -12.93
C SER A 519 -9.89 -21.37 -13.73
N THR A 520 -10.36 -20.31 -13.08
CA THR A 520 -11.21 -19.28 -13.71
C THR A 520 -10.47 -18.50 -14.81
N TRP A 521 -9.14 -18.33 -14.68
CA TRP A 521 -8.31 -17.61 -15.65
C TRP A 521 -8.29 -18.27 -17.04
N ILE A 522 -8.39 -19.61 -17.07
CA ILE A 522 -8.45 -20.34 -18.34
C ILE A 522 -9.74 -19.97 -19.09
N VAL A 523 -10.86 -19.90 -18.37
CA VAL A 523 -12.15 -19.50 -18.94
C VAL A 523 -12.08 -18.08 -19.51
N ASP A 524 -11.38 -17.17 -18.83
CA ASP A 524 -11.14 -15.82 -19.33
C ASP A 524 -10.36 -15.86 -20.64
N CYS A 525 -9.31 -16.68 -20.75
CA CYS A 525 -8.57 -16.81 -22.02
C CYS A 525 -9.46 -17.31 -23.17
N PHE A 526 -10.40 -18.23 -22.93
CA PHE A 526 -11.38 -18.65 -23.94
C PHE A 526 -12.30 -17.50 -24.38
N ALA A 527 -12.83 -16.73 -23.43
CA ALA A 527 -13.69 -15.58 -23.71
C ALA A 527 -12.97 -14.52 -24.58
N ASN A 528 -11.70 -14.23 -24.24
CA ASN A 528 -10.90 -13.25 -24.97
C ASN A 528 -10.44 -13.76 -26.33
N PHE A 529 -10.06 -15.03 -26.44
CA PHE A 529 -9.80 -15.65 -27.73
C PHE A 529 -11.02 -15.55 -28.64
N LEU A 530 -12.23 -15.71 -28.11
CA LEU A 530 -13.44 -15.60 -28.91
C LEU A 530 -13.70 -14.15 -29.39
N LEU A 531 -13.53 -13.15 -28.51
CA LEU A 531 -13.88 -11.76 -28.81
C LEU A 531 -12.83 -11.01 -29.63
N TYR A 532 -11.54 -11.18 -29.31
CA TYR A 532 -10.43 -10.47 -29.95
C TYR A 532 -10.08 -11.09 -31.32
N SER A 533 -11.03 -11.01 -32.24
CA SER A 533 -10.95 -11.49 -33.61
C SER A 533 -10.77 -10.34 -34.60
N LYS A 534 -10.48 -10.68 -35.87
CA LYS A 534 -10.40 -9.67 -36.95
C LYS A 534 -11.78 -9.23 -37.47
N SER A 535 -12.79 -10.09 -37.37
CA SER A 535 -14.16 -9.84 -37.83
C SER A 535 -15.16 -10.66 -37.04
N GLU A 536 -16.44 -10.32 -37.16
CA GLU A 536 -17.55 -11.08 -36.57
C GLU A 536 -17.62 -12.51 -37.14
N GLU A 537 -17.33 -12.71 -38.42
CA GLU A 537 -17.24 -14.03 -39.05
C GLU A 537 -16.12 -14.88 -38.44
N ASN A 538 -14.96 -14.28 -38.14
CA ASN A 538 -13.87 -14.99 -37.47
C ASN A 538 -14.25 -15.35 -36.01
N GLN A 539 -15.07 -14.55 -35.33
CA GLN A 539 -15.62 -14.93 -34.01
C GLN A 539 -16.49 -16.19 -34.11
N LEU A 540 -17.33 -16.28 -35.15
CA LEU A 540 -18.17 -17.46 -35.39
C LEU A 540 -17.33 -18.70 -35.72
N GLU A 541 -16.29 -18.59 -36.53
CA GLU A 541 -15.38 -19.72 -36.78
C GLU A 541 -14.68 -20.20 -35.49
N ARG A 542 -14.18 -19.27 -34.67
CA ARG A 542 -13.60 -19.60 -33.35
C ARG A 542 -14.64 -20.25 -32.42
N PHE A 543 -15.89 -19.80 -32.47
CA PHE A 543 -16.98 -20.38 -31.69
C PHE A 543 -17.27 -21.84 -32.07
N LYS A 544 -17.16 -22.20 -33.36
CA LYS A 544 -17.36 -23.60 -33.81
C LYS A 544 -16.38 -24.55 -33.14
N ILE A 545 -15.14 -24.11 -32.90
CA ILE A 545 -14.12 -24.88 -32.17
C ILE A 545 -14.56 -25.16 -30.73
N MET A 546 -15.25 -24.20 -30.10
CA MET A 546 -15.80 -24.34 -28.75
C MET A 546 -17.10 -25.14 -28.69
N GLY A 547 -17.83 -25.29 -29.79
CA GLY A 547 -19.13 -25.94 -29.86
C GLY A 547 -19.23 -27.30 -29.13
N PRO A 548 -18.29 -28.25 -29.33
CA PRO A 548 -18.30 -29.53 -28.61
C PRO A 548 -18.20 -29.38 -27.09
N VAL A 549 -17.40 -28.42 -26.62
CA VAL A 549 -17.22 -28.14 -25.19
C VAL A 549 -18.52 -27.60 -24.59
N LEU A 550 -19.20 -26.69 -25.30
CA LEU A 550 -20.47 -26.13 -24.84
C LEU A 550 -21.57 -27.18 -24.77
N TYR A 551 -21.68 -28.03 -25.80
CA TYR A 551 -22.63 -29.13 -25.80
C TYR A 551 -22.41 -30.08 -24.61
N LYS A 552 -21.14 -30.39 -24.30
CA LYS A 552 -20.80 -31.18 -23.12
C LYS A 552 -21.18 -30.49 -21.81
N ALA A 553 -21.03 -29.16 -21.73
CA ALA A 553 -21.48 -28.38 -20.57
C ALA A 553 -22.99 -28.52 -20.36
N PHE A 554 -23.78 -28.45 -21.45
CA PHE A 554 -25.23 -28.58 -21.39
C PHE A 554 -25.69 -29.99 -21.01
N GLN A 555 -25.06 -31.03 -21.58
CA GLN A 555 -25.36 -32.42 -21.21
C GLN A 555 -25.09 -32.72 -19.73
N ASN A 556 -24.11 -32.04 -19.13
CA ASN A 556 -23.69 -32.27 -17.75
C ASN A 556 -24.15 -31.17 -16.78
N TRP A 557 -25.09 -30.31 -17.22
CA TRP A 557 -25.49 -29.09 -16.52
C TRP A 557 -25.90 -29.32 -15.06
N HIS A 558 -26.62 -30.41 -14.80
CA HIS A 558 -27.13 -30.78 -13.48
C HIS A 558 -26.24 -31.80 -12.73
N ILE A 559 -25.21 -32.34 -13.38
CA ILE A 559 -24.43 -33.47 -12.86
C ILE A 559 -23.25 -32.97 -12.03
N LYS A 560 -22.49 -32.01 -12.55
CA LYS A 560 -21.23 -31.55 -11.94
C LYS A 560 -21.14 -30.03 -11.98
N LYS A 561 -20.88 -29.46 -10.80
CA LYS A 561 -20.77 -28.01 -10.56
C LYS A 561 -19.81 -27.27 -11.53
N PRO A 562 -18.61 -27.79 -11.88
CA PRO A 562 -17.68 -27.09 -12.79
C PRO A 562 -18.21 -26.83 -14.20
N TYR A 563 -19.06 -27.70 -14.76
CA TYR A 563 -19.60 -27.50 -16.12
C TYR A 563 -20.49 -26.27 -16.19
N ARG A 564 -21.35 -26.11 -15.18
CA ARG A 564 -22.23 -24.95 -15.05
C ARG A 564 -21.44 -23.70 -14.69
N GLU A 565 -20.58 -23.75 -13.67
CA GLU A 565 -19.87 -22.57 -13.18
C GLU A 565 -18.89 -22.01 -14.22
N ASN A 566 -18.17 -22.87 -14.94
CA ASN A 566 -17.24 -22.40 -15.96
C ASN A 566 -18.00 -21.81 -17.17
N PHE A 567 -19.15 -22.38 -17.55
CA PHE A 567 -19.96 -21.78 -18.61
C PHE A 567 -20.61 -20.46 -18.18
N GLU A 568 -21.16 -20.36 -16.96
CA GLU A 568 -21.69 -19.09 -16.44
C GLU A 568 -20.58 -18.03 -16.34
N THR A 569 -19.36 -18.42 -15.91
CA THR A 569 -18.18 -17.54 -15.88
C THR A 569 -17.77 -17.12 -17.28
N PHE A 570 -17.80 -18.03 -18.26
CA PHE A 570 -17.52 -17.72 -19.66
C PHE A 570 -18.46 -16.64 -20.21
N LEU A 571 -19.77 -16.78 -19.98
CA LEU A 571 -20.75 -15.79 -20.42
C LEU A 571 -20.57 -14.43 -19.73
N ASP A 572 -20.25 -14.43 -18.43
CA ASP A 572 -19.91 -13.22 -17.68
C ASP A 572 -18.69 -12.53 -18.28
N THR A 573 -17.59 -13.26 -18.49
CA THR A 573 -16.36 -12.69 -19.03
C THR A 573 -16.54 -12.18 -20.46
N VAL A 574 -17.22 -12.92 -21.34
CA VAL A 574 -17.50 -12.46 -22.72
C VAL A 574 -18.29 -11.14 -22.69
N THR A 575 -19.29 -11.02 -21.81
CA THR A 575 -20.10 -9.80 -21.72
C THR A 575 -19.31 -8.63 -21.13
N ARG A 576 -18.55 -8.89 -20.06
CA ARG A 576 -17.75 -7.87 -19.38
C ARG A 576 -16.61 -7.35 -20.24
N THR A 577 -15.87 -8.22 -20.90
CA THR A 577 -14.79 -7.83 -21.82
C THR A 577 -15.33 -6.92 -22.92
N LEU A 578 -16.49 -7.25 -23.50
CA LEU A 578 -17.14 -6.38 -24.48
C LEU A 578 -17.48 -5.00 -23.88
N ALA A 579 -17.96 -4.95 -22.64
CA ALA A 579 -18.33 -3.70 -21.97
C ALA A 579 -17.13 -2.81 -21.61
N THR A 580 -16.01 -3.40 -21.15
CA THR A 580 -14.89 -2.66 -20.56
C THR A 580 -13.75 -2.35 -21.52
N ASP A 581 -13.47 -3.21 -22.50
CA ASP A 581 -12.30 -3.05 -23.39
C ASP A 581 -12.63 -2.20 -24.62
N TYR A 582 -12.85 -0.91 -24.37
CA TYR A 582 -13.08 0.14 -25.38
C TYR A 582 -11.81 0.50 -26.16
N GLY A 583 -11.95 0.81 -27.45
CA GLY A 583 -10.87 1.36 -28.29
C GLY A 583 -9.82 0.35 -28.80
N LYS A 584 -9.97 -0.94 -28.51
CA LYS A 584 -9.16 -2.01 -29.11
C LYS A 584 -10.03 -2.92 -29.95
N THR A 585 -10.13 -2.65 -31.27
CA THR A 585 -10.27 -3.67 -32.33
C THR A 585 -11.20 -4.90 -32.07
N ILE A 586 -12.28 -4.80 -31.29
CA ILE A 586 -13.26 -5.88 -31.10
C ILE A 586 -14.45 -5.56 -32.01
N PRO A 587 -14.70 -6.34 -33.06
CA PRO A 587 -15.94 -6.23 -33.83
C PRO A 587 -17.15 -6.50 -32.92
N ILE A 588 -18.16 -5.62 -32.94
CA ILE A 588 -19.37 -5.81 -32.13
C ILE A 588 -20.03 -7.18 -32.49
N PRO A 589 -20.14 -8.11 -31.53
CA PRO A 589 -20.38 -9.55 -31.78
C PRO A 589 -21.87 -9.94 -31.83
N ALA A 590 -22.70 -9.23 -32.58
CA ALA A 590 -24.16 -9.46 -32.58
C ALA A 590 -24.57 -10.86 -33.08
N LYS A 591 -23.96 -11.36 -34.16
CA LYS A 591 -24.17 -12.71 -34.70
C LYS A 591 -23.65 -13.79 -33.76
N LEU A 592 -22.48 -13.57 -33.13
CA LEU A 592 -21.92 -14.51 -32.16
C LEU A 592 -22.85 -14.68 -30.96
N PHE A 593 -23.34 -13.58 -30.38
CA PHE A 593 -24.23 -13.65 -29.22
C PHE A 593 -25.56 -14.32 -29.56
N ALA A 594 -26.08 -14.11 -30.78
CA ALA A 594 -27.25 -14.81 -31.30
C ALA A 594 -27.00 -16.32 -31.49
N GLU A 595 -25.82 -16.71 -31.97
CA GLU A 595 -25.45 -18.13 -32.10
C GLU A 595 -25.32 -18.80 -30.72
N ILE A 596 -24.70 -18.13 -29.74
CA ILE A 596 -24.64 -18.60 -28.35
C ILE A 596 -26.05 -18.78 -27.79
N GLN A 597 -26.93 -17.80 -28.00
CA GLN A 597 -28.33 -17.85 -27.57
C GLN A 597 -29.04 -19.07 -28.16
N SER A 598 -28.93 -19.27 -29.48
CA SER A 598 -29.53 -20.42 -30.18
C SER A 598 -29.02 -21.75 -29.62
N LYS A 599 -27.72 -21.89 -29.33
CA LYS A 599 -27.17 -23.11 -28.72
C LYS A 599 -27.70 -23.33 -27.30
N MET A 600 -27.84 -22.27 -26.51
CA MET A 600 -28.38 -22.36 -25.15
C MET A 600 -29.86 -22.76 -25.15
N GLU A 601 -30.68 -22.14 -25.99
CA GLU A 601 -32.12 -22.44 -26.12
C GLU A 601 -32.37 -23.88 -26.60
N ASN A 602 -31.51 -24.41 -27.48
CA ASN A 602 -31.60 -25.79 -27.95
C ASN A 602 -31.02 -26.82 -26.96
N GLY A 603 -30.06 -26.42 -26.12
CA GLY A 603 -29.29 -27.31 -25.25
C GLY A 603 -29.77 -27.37 -23.81
N LEU A 604 -30.47 -26.35 -23.31
CA LEU A 604 -30.90 -26.22 -21.92
C LEU A 604 -32.42 -26.20 -21.80
N SER A 605 -32.95 -26.85 -20.77
CA SER A 605 -34.37 -26.78 -20.44
C SER A 605 -34.71 -25.47 -19.73
N VAL A 606 -35.79 -24.81 -20.14
CA VAL A 606 -36.29 -23.57 -19.49
C VAL A 606 -36.51 -23.78 -17.98
N SER A 607 -37.01 -24.96 -17.61
CA SER A 607 -37.20 -25.37 -16.22
C SER A 607 -35.85 -25.46 -15.49
N GLY A 608 -35.57 -24.47 -14.63
CA GLY A 608 -34.34 -24.38 -13.84
C GLY A 608 -33.21 -23.54 -14.47
N THR A 609 -33.37 -23.08 -15.72
CA THR A 609 -32.39 -22.20 -16.38
C THR A 609 -32.98 -20.90 -16.93
N TYR A 610 -34.28 -20.64 -16.71
CA TYR A 610 -34.98 -19.43 -17.15
C TYR A 610 -34.20 -18.14 -16.91
N GLU A 611 -33.71 -17.88 -15.68
CA GLU A 611 -32.97 -16.64 -15.38
C GLU A 611 -31.72 -16.47 -16.26
N LEU A 612 -31.01 -17.56 -16.57
CA LEU A 612 -29.83 -17.54 -17.43
C LEU A 612 -30.23 -17.27 -18.88
N LEU A 613 -31.20 -18.03 -19.42
CA LEU A 613 -31.69 -17.88 -20.80
C LEU A 613 -32.24 -16.47 -21.04
N THR A 614 -33.09 -15.98 -20.15
CA THR A 614 -33.68 -14.63 -20.25
C THR A 614 -32.62 -13.54 -20.10
N SER A 615 -31.64 -13.71 -19.19
CA SER A 615 -30.54 -12.74 -19.07
C SER A 615 -29.73 -12.67 -20.38
N TRP A 616 -29.44 -13.81 -21.01
CA TRP A 616 -28.72 -13.86 -22.28
C TRP A 616 -29.55 -13.32 -23.45
N LYS A 617 -30.87 -13.61 -23.52
CA LYS A 617 -31.80 -13.01 -24.50
C LYS A 617 -31.77 -11.48 -24.43
N LEU A 618 -31.77 -10.91 -23.22
CA LEU A 618 -31.65 -9.47 -22.98
C LEU A 618 -30.27 -8.93 -23.39
N ILE A 619 -29.19 -9.64 -23.08
CA ILE A 619 -27.82 -9.29 -23.50
C ILE A 619 -27.72 -9.24 -25.03
N THR A 620 -28.18 -10.29 -25.73
CA THR A 620 -28.15 -10.36 -27.20
C THR A 620 -28.95 -9.22 -27.83
N ALA A 621 -30.11 -8.88 -27.27
CA ALA A 621 -30.90 -7.74 -27.72
C ALA A 621 -30.13 -6.41 -27.55
N TYR A 622 -29.46 -6.22 -26.42
CA TYR A 622 -28.63 -5.05 -26.16
C TYR A 622 -27.44 -4.94 -27.14
N VAL A 623 -26.73 -6.04 -27.40
CA VAL A 623 -25.61 -6.08 -28.38
C VAL A 623 -26.08 -5.78 -29.81
N LYS A 624 -27.27 -6.25 -30.20
CA LYS A 624 -27.88 -5.91 -31.50
C LYS A 624 -28.12 -4.40 -31.63
N ILE A 625 -28.62 -3.76 -30.57
CA ILE A 625 -28.84 -2.30 -30.55
C ILE A 625 -27.50 -1.56 -30.59
N LEU A 626 -26.49 -2.03 -29.86
CA LEU A 626 -25.12 -1.48 -29.93
C LEU A 626 -24.62 -1.49 -31.38
N LYS A 627 -24.78 -2.60 -32.10
CA LYS A 627 -24.36 -2.73 -33.51
C LYS A 627 -25.07 -1.74 -34.44
N LEU A 628 -26.37 -1.55 -34.23
CA LEU A 628 -27.16 -0.60 -35.04
C LEU A 628 -26.74 0.86 -34.78
N ASN A 629 -26.38 1.20 -33.53
CA ASN A 629 -25.95 2.56 -33.19
C ASN A 629 -24.50 2.85 -33.60
N GLU A 630 -23.61 1.85 -33.67
CA GLU A 630 -22.24 1.99 -34.20
C GLU A 630 -22.24 2.49 -35.66
N GLN A 631 -23.26 2.14 -36.44
CA GLN A 631 -23.40 2.55 -37.83
C GLN A 631 -23.92 3.99 -38.00
N CYS A 632 -24.14 4.73 -36.90
CA CYS A 632 -24.70 6.08 -36.91
C CYS A 632 -23.57 7.14 -36.93
N PRO A 633 -23.43 7.97 -37.98
CA PRO A 633 -22.27 8.87 -38.16
C PRO A 633 -22.19 10.06 -37.18
N GLU A 634 -23.26 10.35 -36.43
CA GLU A 634 -23.43 11.64 -35.73
C GLU A 634 -22.91 11.67 -34.28
N ARG A 635 -22.25 10.62 -33.79
CA ARG A 635 -21.75 10.61 -32.40
C ARG A 635 -20.24 10.39 -32.32
N GLU A 636 -19.51 11.45 -31.99
CA GLU A 636 -18.16 11.40 -31.41
C GLU A 636 -18.27 10.83 -29.98
N ASN A 637 -18.55 9.54 -29.83
CA ASN A 637 -18.70 8.90 -28.52
C ASN A 637 -17.34 8.44 -27.99
N GLU A 638 -16.63 9.31 -27.25
CA GLU A 638 -15.45 8.98 -26.44
C GLU A 638 -15.84 8.35 -25.08
N GLY A 639 -16.32 7.11 -25.05
CA GLY A 639 -16.68 6.42 -23.80
C GLY A 639 -17.00 4.93 -23.94
N HIS A 640 -16.88 4.16 -22.85
CA HIS A 640 -17.15 2.72 -22.80
C HIS A 640 -18.61 2.40 -23.23
N TYR A 641 -18.89 1.20 -23.78
CA TYR A 641 -20.25 0.87 -24.26
C TYR A 641 -21.30 0.89 -23.14
N ASN A 642 -20.91 0.65 -21.89
CA ASN A 642 -21.78 0.77 -20.73
C ASN A 642 -22.15 2.22 -20.38
N ASP A 643 -21.54 3.21 -21.04
CA ASP A 643 -21.84 4.64 -20.93
C ASP A 643 -22.80 5.10 -22.04
N TRP A 644 -23.11 4.25 -23.02
CA TRP A 644 -24.02 4.60 -24.11
C TRP A 644 -25.46 4.57 -23.60
N ASP A 645 -26.13 5.72 -23.67
CA ASP A 645 -27.56 5.78 -23.38
C ASP A 645 -28.37 5.17 -24.54
N LEU A 646 -28.66 3.88 -24.38
CA LEU A 646 -29.52 3.09 -25.26
C LEU A 646 -30.93 2.91 -24.68
N SER A 647 -31.29 3.65 -23.63
CA SER A 647 -32.50 3.44 -22.85
C SER A 647 -33.78 3.53 -23.70
N LEU A 648 -33.82 4.47 -24.65
CA LEU A 648 -34.97 4.69 -25.53
C LEU A 648 -35.25 3.50 -26.46
N SER A 649 -34.21 2.90 -27.02
CA SER A 649 -34.33 1.76 -27.93
C SER A 649 -34.48 0.44 -27.17
N PHE A 650 -33.85 0.31 -26.01
CA PHE A 650 -33.81 -0.94 -25.26
C PHE A 650 -35.01 -1.14 -24.33
N GLY A 651 -35.50 -0.09 -23.68
CA GLY A 651 -36.65 -0.15 -22.77
C GLY A 651 -37.91 -0.80 -23.36
N PRO A 652 -38.34 -0.42 -24.59
CA PRO A 652 -39.46 -1.06 -25.26
C PRO A 652 -39.27 -2.56 -25.51
N ILE A 653 -38.04 -3.00 -25.83
CA ILE A 653 -37.72 -4.41 -26.05
C ILE A 653 -37.84 -5.21 -24.74
N ILE A 654 -37.35 -4.66 -23.63
CA ILE A 654 -37.53 -5.29 -22.30
C ILE A 654 -39.03 -5.48 -22.01
N LEU A 655 -39.82 -4.43 -22.24
CA LEU A 655 -41.27 -4.47 -21.99
C LEU A 655 -41.96 -5.51 -22.90
N GLN A 656 -41.57 -5.59 -24.17
CA GLN A 656 -42.07 -6.60 -25.09
C GLN A 656 -41.74 -8.02 -24.61
N TYR A 657 -40.48 -8.30 -24.27
CA TYR A 657 -40.09 -9.62 -23.77
C TYR A 657 -40.78 -10.00 -22.47
N LEU A 658 -40.98 -9.04 -21.55
CA LEU A 658 -41.75 -9.29 -20.34
C LEU A 658 -43.22 -9.62 -20.63
N LYS A 659 -43.84 -8.98 -21.64
CA LYS A 659 -45.20 -9.30 -22.07
C LYS A 659 -45.30 -10.69 -22.69
N GLU A 660 -44.34 -11.06 -23.54
CA GLU A 660 -44.23 -12.41 -24.11
C GLU A 660 -44.14 -13.46 -22.99
N ASP A 661 -43.19 -13.30 -22.07
CA ASP A 661 -42.96 -14.25 -20.98
C ASP A 661 -44.15 -14.32 -20.01
N VAL A 662 -44.83 -13.20 -19.74
CA VAL A 662 -46.07 -13.19 -18.93
C VAL A 662 -47.21 -13.89 -19.66
N GLY A 663 -47.29 -13.77 -20.98
CA GLY A 663 -48.27 -14.49 -21.80
C GLY A 663 -48.03 -16.01 -21.78
N GLU A 664 -46.77 -16.43 -21.80
CA GLU A 664 -46.37 -17.85 -21.83
C GLU A 664 -46.40 -18.52 -20.45
N TYR A 665 -45.81 -17.86 -19.43
CA TYR A 665 -45.57 -18.45 -18.10
C TYR A 665 -46.49 -17.88 -17.00
N GLY A 666 -47.29 -16.88 -17.32
CA GLY A 666 -48.18 -16.20 -16.38
C GLY A 666 -47.51 -15.05 -15.60
N PRO A 667 -48.30 -14.25 -14.86
CA PRO A 667 -47.85 -12.99 -14.27
C PRO A 667 -46.82 -13.15 -13.14
N ILE A 668 -46.64 -14.34 -12.56
CA ILE A 668 -45.67 -14.60 -11.48
C ILE A 668 -44.22 -14.55 -12.00
N ILE A 669 -44.01 -14.75 -13.31
CA ILE A 669 -42.68 -14.79 -13.92
C ILE A 669 -41.90 -13.47 -13.77
N HIS A 670 -42.61 -12.35 -13.52
CA HIS A 670 -42.03 -11.03 -13.30
C HIS A 670 -40.89 -11.04 -12.25
N ASP A 671 -40.97 -11.90 -11.24
CA ASP A 671 -39.94 -11.95 -10.20
C ASP A 671 -38.62 -12.52 -10.72
N MET A 672 -38.69 -13.59 -11.51
CA MET A 672 -37.53 -14.22 -12.16
C MET A 672 -37.01 -13.36 -13.30
N PHE A 673 -37.90 -12.75 -14.10
CA PHE A 673 -37.52 -11.81 -15.16
C PHE A 673 -36.75 -10.61 -14.58
N ALA A 674 -37.20 -10.07 -13.44
CA ALA A 674 -36.50 -9.01 -12.75
C ALA A 674 -35.08 -9.44 -12.33
N THR A 675 -34.90 -10.65 -11.81
CA THR A 675 -33.57 -11.20 -11.49
C THR A 675 -32.70 -11.31 -12.75
N ALA A 676 -33.25 -11.79 -13.86
CA ALA A 676 -32.55 -11.92 -15.13
C ALA A 676 -32.10 -10.56 -15.69
N LEU A 677 -32.98 -9.55 -15.63
CA LEU A 677 -32.69 -8.19 -16.08
C LEU A 677 -31.65 -7.50 -15.19
N ASP A 678 -31.72 -7.66 -13.86
CA ASP A 678 -30.69 -7.15 -12.95
C ASP A 678 -29.32 -7.82 -13.20
N LYS A 679 -29.32 -9.14 -13.44
CA LYS A 679 -28.10 -9.87 -13.80
C LYS A 679 -27.47 -9.33 -15.09
N MET A 680 -28.28 -9.06 -16.11
CA MET A 680 -27.78 -8.44 -17.34
C MET A 680 -27.13 -7.06 -17.06
N PHE A 681 -27.79 -6.18 -16.29
CA PHE A 681 -27.21 -4.88 -15.95
C PHE A 681 -25.86 -5.00 -15.23
N GLN A 682 -25.72 -6.01 -14.35
CA GLN A 682 -24.49 -6.30 -13.63
C GLN A 682 -23.38 -6.80 -14.57
N MET A 683 -23.70 -7.74 -15.48
CA MET A 683 -22.72 -8.29 -16.43
C MET A 683 -22.16 -7.24 -17.38
N PHE A 684 -22.97 -6.25 -17.79
CA PHE A 684 -22.50 -5.12 -18.62
C PHE A 684 -21.89 -3.97 -17.80
N PHE A 685 -21.93 -4.00 -16.48
CA PHE A 685 -21.61 -2.85 -15.63
C PHE A 685 -22.33 -1.55 -16.05
N ILE A 686 -23.63 -1.66 -16.37
CA ILE A 686 -24.44 -0.50 -16.75
C ILE A 686 -24.55 0.45 -15.56
N ARG A 687 -24.20 1.73 -15.78
CA ARG A 687 -24.28 2.76 -14.74
C ARG A 687 -25.71 2.96 -14.24
N ASP A 688 -25.84 3.35 -12.98
CA ASP A 688 -27.14 3.55 -12.33
C ASP A 688 -28.02 4.60 -13.03
N ASN A 689 -27.42 5.59 -13.71
CA ASN A 689 -28.14 6.58 -14.50
C ASN A 689 -28.82 5.98 -15.75
N ILE A 690 -28.08 5.25 -16.58
CA ILE A 690 -28.60 4.56 -17.76
C ILE A 690 -29.59 3.48 -17.34
N ARG A 691 -29.28 2.72 -16.28
CA ARG A 691 -30.20 1.75 -15.68
C ARG A 691 -31.52 2.42 -15.28
N THR A 692 -31.47 3.57 -14.61
CA THR A 692 -32.68 4.31 -14.19
C THR A 692 -33.48 4.80 -15.39
N MET A 693 -32.82 5.35 -16.42
CA MET A 693 -33.49 5.79 -17.65
C MET A 693 -34.13 4.63 -18.41
N THR A 694 -33.43 3.48 -18.50
CA THR A 694 -33.97 2.27 -19.12
C THR A 694 -35.22 1.79 -18.37
N LEU A 695 -35.16 1.73 -17.03
CA LEU A 695 -36.32 1.32 -16.22
C LEU A 695 -37.50 2.29 -16.32
N ARG A 696 -37.25 3.60 -16.55
CA ARG A 696 -38.30 4.57 -16.85
C ARG A 696 -39.05 4.20 -18.13
N GLN A 697 -38.33 3.82 -19.18
CA GLN A 697 -38.93 3.41 -20.47
C GLN A 697 -39.71 2.09 -20.37
N VAL A 698 -39.36 1.20 -19.44
CA VAL A 698 -40.13 -0.03 -19.16
C VAL A 698 -41.53 0.27 -18.59
N LEU A 699 -41.72 1.44 -17.96
CA LEU A 699 -43.01 1.89 -17.42
C LEU A 699 -43.84 2.71 -18.43
N ASN A 700 -43.65 2.50 -19.73
CA ASN A 700 -44.41 3.20 -20.76
C ASN A 700 -45.82 2.64 -20.97
N ASP A 701 -46.10 1.42 -20.50
CA ASP A 701 -47.44 0.84 -20.47
C ASP A 701 -48.01 0.90 -19.04
N ASP A 702 -48.96 1.80 -18.83
CA ASP A 702 -49.50 2.08 -17.50
C ASP A 702 -50.43 0.97 -16.97
N ASP A 703 -50.98 0.14 -17.86
CA ASP A 703 -51.92 -0.94 -17.52
C ASP A 703 -51.21 -2.27 -17.22
N PHE A 704 -49.95 -2.40 -17.65
CA PHE A 704 -49.19 -3.64 -17.49
C PHE A 704 -48.49 -3.76 -16.11
N VAL A 705 -49.27 -4.19 -15.10
CA VAL A 705 -48.83 -4.37 -13.70
C VAL A 705 -47.49 -5.12 -13.53
N PRO A 706 -47.18 -6.21 -14.28
CA PRO A 706 -45.89 -6.90 -14.13
C PRO A 706 -44.66 -6.00 -14.35
N ALA A 707 -44.71 -5.01 -15.24
CA ALA A 707 -43.60 -4.07 -15.44
C ALA A 707 -43.31 -3.25 -14.17
N TYR A 708 -44.37 -2.77 -13.49
CA TYR A 708 -44.24 -2.08 -12.21
C TYR A 708 -43.62 -2.98 -11.12
N LEU A 709 -43.96 -4.27 -11.11
CA LEU A 709 -43.41 -5.24 -10.16
C LEU A 709 -41.94 -5.59 -10.44
N VAL A 710 -41.51 -5.57 -11.71
CA VAL A 710 -40.09 -5.72 -12.11
C VAL A 710 -39.30 -4.48 -11.67
N VAL A 711 -39.73 -3.29 -12.10
CA VAL A 711 -39.02 -2.03 -11.81
C VAL A 711 -38.92 -1.78 -10.30
N SER A 712 -39.99 -2.06 -9.55
CA SER A 712 -39.99 -1.94 -8.08
C SER A 712 -39.05 -2.92 -7.37
N LYS A 713 -38.63 -4.02 -7.99
CA LYS A 713 -37.62 -4.94 -7.44
C LYS A 713 -36.20 -4.41 -7.70
N ILE A 714 -35.92 -3.96 -8.93
CA ILE A 714 -34.54 -3.74 -9.39
C ILE A 714 -34.11 -2.27 -9.51
N MET A 715 -34.99 -1.29 -9.34
CA MET A 715 -34.57 0.13 -9.35
C MET A 715 -33.45 0.43 -8.31
N PRO A 716 -32.42 1.25 -8.62
CA PRO A 716 -31.32 1.53 -7.69
C PRO A 716 -31.77 2.08 -6.32
N LYS A 717 -31.09 1.69 -5.23
CA LYS A 717 -31.46 2.05 -3.84
C LYS A 717 -30.99 3.43 -3.41
N HIS A 718 -29.84 3.89 -3.89
CA HIS A 718 -29.24 5.18 -3.53
C HIS A 718 -29.03 5.98 -4.82
N PRO A 719 -29.70 7.13 -5.01
CA PRO A 719 -29.51 7.92 -6.22
C PRO A 719 -28.28 8.83 -6.06
N ASP A 720 -27.46 8.91 -7.09
CA ASP A 720 -26.55 10.03 -7.30
C ASP A 720 -27.35 11.31 -7.67
N ASP A 721 -26.69 12.48 -7.72
CA ASP A 721 -27.38 13.74 -8.01
C ASP A 721 -28.05 13.76 -9.40
N GLU A 722 -27.47 13.06 -10.39
CA GLU A 722 -27.97 12.98 -11.76
C GLU A 722 -29.24 12.10 -11.88
N THR A 723 -29.39 11.06 -11.06
CA THR A 723 -30.54 10.13 -11.10
C THR A 723 -31.75 10.56 -10.29
N LYS A 724 -31.63 11.61 -9.46
CA LYS A 724 -32.71 12.06 -8.56
C LYS A 724 -34.02 12.35 -9.30
N CYS A 725 -33.96 12.99 -10.48
CA CYS A 725 -35.15 13.38 -11.23
C CYS A 725 -35.91 12.15 -11.77
N ALA A 726 -35.25 11.33 -12.61
CA ALA A 726 -35.89 10.15 -13.20
C ALA A 726 -36.32 9.12 -12.16
N ARG A 727 -35.56 8.95 -11.07
CA ARG A 727 -35.99 8.10 -9.96
C ARG A 727 -37.25 8.63 -9.27
N SER A 728 -37.35 9.94 -9.08
CA SER A 728 -38.53 10.57 -8.46
C SER A 728 -39.76 10.34 -9.33
N GLU A 729 -39.63 10.45 -10.66
CA GLU A 729 -40.71 10.14 -11.61
C GLU A 729 -41.13 8.66 -11.53
N ILE A 730 -40.18 7.73 -11.53
CA ILE A 730 -40.47 6.29 -11.37
C ILE A 730 -41.19 6.04 -10.04
N LEU A 731 -40.73 6.63 -8.94
CA LEU A 731 -41.37 6.52 -7.62
C LEU A 731 -42.77 7.12 -7.60
N GLN A 732 -43.01 8.22 -8.32
CA GLN A 732 -44.32 8.83 -8.44
C GLN A 732 -45.27 7.91 -9.22
N LYS A 733 -44.86 7.40 -10.39
CA LYS A 733 -45.63 6.41 -11.18
C LYS A 733 -45.95 5.16 -10.37
N LEU A 734 -44.98 4.66 -9.62
CA LEU A 734 -45.15 3.51 -8.72
C LEU A 734 -46.21 3.81 -7.64
N LYS A 735 -46.14 4.96 -6.96
CA LYS A 735 -47.09 5.36 -5.91
C LYS A 735 -48.51 5.60 -6.42
N SER A 736 -48.65 6.11 -7.63
CA SER A 736 -49.95 6.39 -8.25
C SER A 736 -50.61 5.16 -8.87
N ASN A 737 -49.93 4.01 -8.93
CA ASN A 737 -50.50 2.79 -9.51
C ASN A 737 -51.62 2.22 -8.62
N ALA A 738 -52.76 1.87 -9.24
CA ALA A 738 -53.94 1.37 -8.55
C ALA A 738 -53.79 -0.07 -8.00
N SER A 739 -52.77 -0.82 -8.44
CA SER A 739 -52.55 -2.20 -8.01
C SER A 739 -52.04 -2.29 -6.58
N MET A 740 -52.80 -2.97 -5.72
CA MET A 740 -52.43 -3.25 -4.33
C MET A 740 -51.06 -3.95 -4.22
N SER A 741 -50.75 -4.86 -5.15
CA SER A 741 -49.48 -5.59 -5.18
C SER A 741 -48.27 -4.67 -5.43
N VAL A 742 -48.44 -3.62 -6.24
CA VAL A 742 -47.41 -2.61 -6.51
C VAL A 742 -47.25 -1.70 -5.29
N GLN A 743 -48.36 -1.24 -4.70
CA GLN A 743 -48.36 -0.40 -3.49
C GLN A 743 -47.67 -1.09 -2.30
N LEU A 744 -47.95 -2.38 -2.07
CA LEU A 744 -47.32 -3.18 -1.02
C LEU A 744 -45.80 -3.30 -1.19
N LYS A 745 -45.31 -3.56 -2.42
CA LYS A 745 -43.87 -3.63 -2.73
C LYS A 745 -43.16 -2.29 -2.48
N ILE A 746 -43.82 -1.15 -2.75
CA ILE A 746 -43.26 0.19 -2.51
C ILE A 746 -43.16 0.47 -1.01
N ILE A 747 -44.18 0.15 -0.22
CA ILE A 747 -44.19 0.31 1.24
C ILE A 747 -43.03 -0.48 1.87
N HIS A 748 -42.83 -1.72 1.44
CA HIS A 748 -41.70 -2.55 1.90
C HIS A 748 -40.33 -1.96 1.53
N ARG A 749 -40.23 -1.27 0.38
CA ARG A 749 -38.97 -0.68 -0.11
C ARG A 749 -38.64 0.67 0.54
N VAL A 750 -39.65 1.46 0.92
CA VAL A 750 -39.50 2.82 1.49
C VAL A 750 -39.54 2.82 3.03
N GLY A 751 -40.11 1.79 3.66
CA GLY A 751 -40.32 1.72 5.11
C GLY A 751 -39.08 1.35 5.94
N ARG A 752 -38.36 2.36 6.45
CA ARG A 752 -37.61 2.25 7.72
C ARG A 752 -38.42 2.91 8.85
N HIS A 753 -38.82 2.09 9.83
CA HIS A 753 -39.14 2.39 11.24
C HIS A 753 -40.53 2.94 11.66
N LYS A 754 -41.16 2.17 12.59
CA LYS A 754 -42.06 2.54 13.72
C LYS A 754 -43.47 3.11 13.42
N VAL A 755 -44.53 2.34 13.72
CA VAL A 755 -45.87 2.89 14.05
C VAL A 755 -46.63 2.01 15.05
N ILE A 756 -47.02 2.57 16.21
CA ILE A 756 -48.19 2.21 17.04
C ILE A 756 -48.87 3.55 17.41
N LYS A 757 -50.18 3.70 17.22
CA LYS A 757 -50.96 4.92 17.55
C LYS A 757 -51.74 4.75 18.86
N TRP A 758 -51.69 5.74 19.75
CA TRP A 758 -52.28 5.67 21.11
C TRP A 758 -53.75 5.97 21.25
N ASP A 759 -54.38 6.62 20.27
CA ASP A 759 -55.81 6.98 20.35
C ASP A 759 -56.70 5.73 20.49
N ASN A 760 -56.21 4.56 20.03
CA ASN A 760 -56.88 3.28 20.16
C ASN A 760 -56.74 2.64 21.56
N ILE A 761 -55.72 3.02 22.34
CA ILE A 761 -55.46 2.47 23.68
C ILE A 761 -56.36 3.17 24.71
N LEU A 762 -56.45 4.49 24.66
CA LEU A 762 -57.21 5.30 25.63
C LEU A 762 -58.73 5.08 25.56
N ASN A 763 -59.29 4.91 24.35
CA ASN A 763 -60.72 4.63 24.17
C ASN A 763 -61.16 3.26 24.73
N ARG A 764 -60.22 2.38 25.10
CA ARG A 764 -60.48 1.01 25.55
C ARG A 764 -60.20 0.79 27.04
N PHE A 765 -59.80 1.82 27.80
CA PHE A 765 -59.71 1.79 29.26
C PHE A 765 -60.93 2.50 29.87
N ASN A 766 -61.69 1.81 30.74
CA ASN A 766 -62.82 2.43 31.47
C ASN A 766 -62.33 3.64 32.28
N SER A 767 -62.92 4.80 31.97
CA SER A 767 -62.41 6.15 32.27
C SER A 767 -62.56 6.64 33.72
N THR A 768 -62.73 5.76 34.71
CA THR A 768 -63.11 6.19 36.08
C THR A 768 -62.20 5.70 37.21
N SER A 769 -61.09 5.01 36.95
CA SER A 769 -60.15 4.61 38.03
C SER A 769 -58.95 5.55 38.15
N ALA A 770 -58.53 5.84 39.39
CA ALA A 770 -57.32 6.64 39.70
C ALA A 770 -56.06 6.10 39.01
N SER A 771 -56.02 4.79 38.70
CA SER A 771 -54.95 4.12 37.97
C SER A 771 -54.80 4.60 36.51
N ALA A 772 -55.90 5.02 35.85
CA ALA A 772 -55.86 5.53 34.48
C ALA A 772 -55.21 6.93 34.39
N LYS A 773 -55.42 7.77 35.42
CA LYS A 773 -54.77 9.08 35.53
C LYS A 773 -53.26 8.96 35.78
N ILE A 774 -52.85 8.05 36.67
CA ILE A 774 -51.43 7.80 36.96
C ILE A 774 -50.68 7.29 35.71
N LEU A 775 -51.33 6.45 34.91
CA LEU A 775 -50.77 5.96 33.63
C LEU A 775 -50.64 7.06 32.57
N GLN A 776 -51.57 8.03 32.54
CA GLN A 776 -51.51 9.18 31.64
C GLN A 776 -50.35 10.13 32.02
N GLU A 777 -50.10 10.33 33.31
CA GLU A 777 -48.98 11.15 33.81
C GLU A 777 -47.62 10.50 33.53
N CYS A 778 -47.48 9.18 33.71
CA CYS A 778 -46.21 8.48 33.46
C CYS A 778 -45.74 8.49 31.99
N VAL A 779 -46.68 8.64 31.04
CA VAL A 779 -46.38 8.66 29.59
C VAL A 779 -46.15 10.09 29.08
N SER A 780 -46.69 11.09 29.77
CA SER A 780 -46.54 12.51 29.41
C SER A 780 -45.19 13.10 29.84
N SER A 781 -44.48 12.45 30.77
CA SER A 781 -43.27 12.98 31.42
C SER A 781 -41.94 12.59 30.75
N SER A 782 -41.93 12.00 29.54
CA SER A 782 -40.71 11.49 28.92
C SER A 782 -40.32 12.20 27.62
N THR A 783 -40.11 13.51 27.66
CA THR A 783 -39.26 14.24 26.68
C THR A 783 -38.68 15.50 27.30
N ASP A 784 -37.62 15.37 28.09
CA ASP A 784 -36.68 16.46 28.33
C ASP A 784 -35.38 16.14 27.60
N HIS A 785 -35.08 16.88 26.55
CA HIS A 785 -33.73 17.02 26.00
C HIS A 785 -33.38 18.50 26.02
N ALA A 786 -32.26 18.80 26.67
CA ALA A 786 -31.73 20.13 26.85
C ALA A 786 -31.40 20.81 25.51
N GLY A 787 -31.89 22.05 25.35
CA GLY A 787 -31.26 23.09 24.54
C GLY A 787 -31.58 23.14 23.05
N SER A 788 -32.67 23.82 22.65
CA SER A 788 -32.70 24.80 21.54
C SER A 788 -34.11 25.36 21.32
N ARG A 789 -34.18 26.67 21.00
CA ARG A 789 -35.41 27.47 20.87
C ARG A 789 -36.16 27.19 19.56
N CYS A 790 -37.49 27.10 19.69
CA CYS A 790 -38.55 27.40 18.71
C CYS A 790 -38.46 26.78 17.30
N THR A 791 -39.24 25.72 17.06
CA THR A 791 -40.38 25.71 16.12
C THR A 791 -41.33 24.56 16.51
N ASN A 792 -42.63 24.86 16.58
CA ASN A 792 -43.68 23.91 16.92
C ASN A 792 -43.77 22.80 15.86
N LEU A 793 -43.39 21.57 16.21
CA LEU A 793 -43.73 20.36 15.45
C LEU A 793 -45.07 19.80 15.96
N PRO A 794 -45.95 19.24 15.08
CA PRO A 794 -47.22 18.68 15.50
C PRO A 794 -47.00 17.51 16.46
N SER A 795 -47.80 17.48 17.54
CA SER A 795 -47.80 16.46 18.59
C SER A 795 -47.74 15.04 18.04
N SER A 796 -46.63 14.34 18.26
CA SER A 796 -46.52 12.93 17.90
C SER A 796 -47.29 12.05 18.89
N ALA A 797 -48.45 11.52 18.49
CA ALA A 797 -48.67 10.08 18.57
C ALA A 797 -49.08 9.38 19.89
N PRO A 798 -48.95 9.93 21.11
CA PRO A 798 -48.27 9.29 22.27
C PRO A 798 -47.51 7.94 22.05
N LYS A 799 -46.62 7.45 22.92
CA LYS A 799 -45.90 6.16 22.73
C LYS A 799 -45.76 5.42 24.06
N VAL A 800 -45.85 4.08 24.08
CA VAL A 800 -45.52 3.30 25.29
C VAL A 800 -44.00 3.28 25.36
N ALA A 801 -43.41 3.90 26.38
CA ALA A 801 -41.97 3.94 26.53
C ALA A 801 -41.43 2.52 26.80
N PHE A 802 -40.42 2.12 26.04
CA PHE A 802 -39.71 0.86 26.26
C PHE A 802 -38.84 1.00 27.52
N GLY A 803 -38.92 0.04 28.45
CA GLY A 803 -38.15 0.05 29.70
C GLY A 803 -38.96 0.35 30.98
N LEU A 804 -40.24 0.72 30.89
CA LEU A 804 -41.11 0.79 32.07
C LEU A 804 -41.60 -0.61 32.48
N LYS A 805 -41.68 -0.86 33.80
CA LYS A 805 -42.17 -2.14 34.35
C LYS A 805 -43.60 -2.48 33.90
N SER A 806 -44.42 -1.48 33.57
CA SER A 806 -45.81 -1.64 33.12
C SER A 806 -45.96 -1.90 31.61
N SER A 807 -44.95 -1.59 30.80
CA SER A 807 -45.05 -1.67 29.33
C SER A 807 -45.34 -3.08 28.79
N PRO A 808 -44.69 -4.16 29.28
CA PRO A 808 -45.00 -5.54 28.86
C PRO A 808 -46.45 -5.94 29.13
N PHE A 809 -46.97 -5.55 30.30
CA PHE A 809 -48.34 -5.86 30.71
C PHE A 809 -49.37 -5.17 29.82
N LEU A 810 -49.17 -3.89 29.50
CA LEU A 810 -50.07 -3.12 28.64
C LEU A 810 -50.07 -3.64 27.20
N ALA A 811 -48.91 -4.02 26.66
CA ALA A 811 -48.79 -4.60 25.33
C ALA A 811 -49.56 -5.93 25.24
N MET A 812 -49.31 -6.86 26.18
CA MET A 812 -49.98 -8.16 26.20
C MET A 812 -51.48 -8.06 26.43
N ARG A 813 -51.94 -7.14 27.30
CA ARG A 813 -53.37 -6.94 27.56
C ARG A 813 -54.11 -6.42 26.34
N THR A 814 -53.46 -5.55 25.55
CA THR A 814 -54.01 -4.98 24.31
C THR A 814 -54.23 -6.05 23.26
N VAL A 815 -53.24 -6.94 23.03
CA VAL A 815 -53.38 -8.00 22.02
C VAL A 815 -54.40 -9.06 22.43
N ARG A 816 -54.51 -9.36 23.73
CA ARG A 816 -55.55 -10.26 24.24
C ARG A 816 -56.95 -9.68 23.97
N GLN A 817 -57.20 -8.44 24.41
CA GLN A 817 -58.48 -7.78 24.16
C GLN A 817 -58.83 -7.74 22.66
N LEU A 818 -57.85 -7.45 21.81
CA LEU A 818 -58.03 -7.45 20.36
C LEU A 818 -58.41 -8.84 19.81
N SER A 819 -57.82 -9.90 20.37
CA SER A 819 -58.14 -11.28 20.01
C SER A 819 -59.58 -11.65 20.41
N GLU A 820 -60.10 -11.12 21.51
CA GLU A 820 -61.53 -11.27 21.85
C GLU A 820 -62.43 -10.50 20.87
N ASP A 821 -62.11 -9.25 20.58
CA ASP A 821 -62.93 -8.35 19.75
C ASP A 821 -63.05 -8.86 18.30
N GLU A 822 -61.95 -9.33 17.72
CA GLU A 822 -61.84 -9.74 16.30
C GLU A 822 -62.03 -11.26 16.10
N LYS A 823 -62.34 -12.01 17.16
CA LYS A 823 -62.54 -13.48 17.12
C LYS A 823 -63.56 -13.92 16.08
N HIS A 824 -64.59 -13.11 15.86
CA HIS A 824 -65.65 -13.40 14.89
C HIS A 824 -65.18 -13.28 13.44
N ARG A 825 -64.21 -12.42 13.14
CA ARG A 825 -63.65 -12.20 11.79
C ARG A 825 -62.43 -13.07 11.52
N PHE A 826 -61.60 -13.31 12.54
CA PHE A 826 -60.36 -14.09 12.40
C PHE A 826 -60.25 -15.14 13.52
N PRO A 827 -61.10 -16.19 13.51
CA PRO A 827 -61.25 -17.12 14.62
C PRO A 827 -59.96 -17.90 14.92
N ARG A 828 -59.20 -18.31 13.91
CA ARG A 828 -57.96 -19.09 14.13
C ARG A 828 -56.81 -18.19 14.58
N ALA A 829 -56.66 -17.02 13.96
CA ALA A 829 -55.65 -16.04 14.36
C ALA A 829 -55.86 -15.56 15.80
N SER A 830 -57.10 -15.36 16.23
CA SER A 830 -57.44 -14.92 17.59
C SER A 830 -57.10 -15.98 18.65
N ILE A 831 -57.25 -17.27 18.33
CA ILE A 831 -56.81 -18.36 19.22
C ILE A 831 -55.29 -18.35 19.35
N VAL A 832 -54.57 -18.26 18.23
CA VAL A 832 -53.10 -18.27 18.21
C VAL A 832 -52.52 -17.03 18.88
N ALA A 833 -53.07 -15.85 18.62
CA ALA A 833 -52.64 -14.58 19.23
C ALA A 833 -52.94 -14.50 20.74
N SER A 834 -53.99 -15.15 21.22
CA SER A 834 -54.32 -15.17 22.65
C SER A 834 -53.52 -16.18 23.46
N GLN A 835 -53.19 -17.34 22.87
CA GLN A 835 -52.60 -18.48 23.57
C GLN A 835 -51.09 -18.62 23.36
N GLU A 836 -50.58 -18.23 22.19
CA GLU A 836 -49.22 -18.58 21.74
C GLU A 836 -48.35 -17.35 21.44
N LEU A 837 -48.87 -16.15 21.70
CA LEU A 837 -48.09 -14.92 21.67
C LEU A 837 -47.37 -14.73 23.01
N TYR A 838 -46.06 -14.56 22.95
CA TYR A 838 -45.24 -14.13 24.07
C TYR A 838 -44.56 -12.81 23.71
N MET A 839 -45.00 -11.71 24.31
CA MET A 839 -44.55 -10.35 23.97
C MET A 839 -44.79 -10.04 22.49
N ASP A 840 -43.74 -9.90 21.69
CA ASP A 840 -43.79 -9.69 20.24
C ASP A 840 -43.48 -10.96 19.44
N ASP A 841 -43.23 -12.10 20.09
CA ASP A 841 -42.95 -13.39 19.45
C ASP A 841 -44.21 -14.27 19.38
N LEU A 842 -44.65 -14.59 18.15
CA LEU A 842 -45.76 -15.52 17.89
C LEU A 842 -45.21 -16.81 17.26
N ALA A 843 -45.42 -17.96 17.93
CA ALA A 843 -44.92 -19.24 17.47
C ALA A 843 -45.98 -20.34 17.61
N ASN A 844 -46.41 -20.91 16.47
CA ASN A 844 -47.40 -21.98 16.39
C ASN A 844 -46.83 -23.20 15.66
N SER A 845 -47.15 -24.41 16.14
CA SER A 845 -46.89 -25.67 15.43
C SER A 845 -48.20 -26.34 14.99
N THR A 846 -48.33 -26.61 13.69
CA THR A 846 -49.50 -27.29 13.12
C THR A 846 -49.13 -28.60 12.44
N PRO A 847 -49.97 -29.64 12.52
CA PRO A 847 -49.67 -30.95 11.93
C PRO A 847 -49.77 -31.03 10.40
N THR A 848 -50.35 -30.03 9.71
CA THR A 848 -50.50 -30.05 8.23
C THR A 848 -50.25 -28.67 7.58
N ASN A 849 -49.65 -28.67 6.39
CA ASN A 849 -49.32 -27.44 5.63
C ASN A 849 -50.55 -26.63 5.20
N SER A 850 -51.68 -27.30 4.90
CA SER A 850 -52.93 -26.62 4.53
C SER A 850 -53.51 -25.81 5.70
N TYR A 851 -53.46 -26.39 6.91
CA TYR A 851 -53.87 -25.69 8.13
C TYR A 851 -52.92 -24.53 8.45
N TRP A 852 -51.60 -24.74 8.27
CA TRP A 852 -50.58 -23.71 8.43
C TRP A 852 -50.82 -22.49 7.54
N ASN A 853 -51.04 -22.69 6.24
CA ASN A 853 -51.30 -21.59 5.29
C ASN A 853 -52.56 -20.79 5.66
N THR A 854 -53.59 -21.46 6.18
CA THR A 854 -54.82 -20.79 6.64
C THR A 854 -54.58 -19.96 7.90
N VAL A 855 -53.84 -20.50 8.87
CA VAL A 855 -53.47 -19.79 10.10
C VAL A 855 -52.56 -18.61 9.79
N LEU A 856 -51.57 -18.78 8.90
CA LEU A 856 -50.66 -17.72 8.48
C LEU A 856 -51.42 -16.57 7.80
N SER A 857 -52.27 -16.89 6.81
CA SER A 857 -53.06 -15.90 6.08
C SER A 857 -54.02 -15.13 6.99
N GLN A 858 -54.72 -15.82 7.91
CA GLN A 858 -55.59 -15.17 8.88
C GLN A 858 -54.79 -14.34 9.90
N SER A 859 -53.65 -14.82 10.38
CA SER A 859 -52.82 -14.09 11.36
C SER A 859 -52.23 -12.83 10.74
N TYR A 860 -51.76 -12.94 9.50
CA TYR A 860 -51.28 -11.81 8.72
C TYR A 860 -52.39 -10.75 8.54
N SER A 861 -53.59 -11.18 8.16
CA SER A 861 -54.75 -10.30 7.98
C SER A 861 -55.24 -9.68 9.31
N PHE A 862 -55.23 -10.45 10.40
CA PHE A 862 -55.63 -10.03 11.75
C PHE A 862 -54.74 -8.90 12.28
N PHE A 863 -53.43 -9.02 12.13
CA PHE A 863 -52.46 -8.00 12.56
C PHE A 863 -52.32 -6.82 11.57
N LEU A 864 -52.62 -7.02 10.28
CA LEU A 864 -52.62 -5.93 9.30
C LEU A 864 -53.85 -5.02 9.38
N SER A 865 -55.02 -5.59 9.65
CA SER A 865 -56.26 -4.83 9.82
C SER A 865 -56.32 -4.07 11.15
N ASN A 866 -55.43 -4.39 12.08
CA ASN A 866 -55.33 -3.78 13.40
C ASN A 866 -53.87 -3.37 13.68
N PRO A 867 -53.47 -2.12 13.34
CA PRO A 867 -52.07 -1.71 13.18
C PRO A 867 -51.27 -1.57 14.49
N THR A 868 -51.56 -2.38 15.51
CA THR A 868 -50.92 -2.31 16.84
C THR A 868 -49.78 -3.30 17.06
N THR A 869 -49.55 -4.32 16.23
CA THR A 869 -48.46 -5.29 16.46
C THR A 869 -48.21 -6.14 15.22
N ILE A 870 -47.06 -6.00 14.55
CA ILE A 870 -46.54 -7.08 13.68
C ILE A 870 -45.31 -7.65 14.38
N PRO A 871 -45.35 -8.91 14.87
CA PRO A 871 -44.18 -9.66 15.31
C PRO A 871 -43.05 -9.60 14.27
N GLN A 872 -41.86 -9.15 14.65
CA GLN A 872 -40.70 -8.98 13.75
C GLN A 872 -40.38 -10.27 12.96
N ARG A 873 -40.61 -11.44 13.57
CA ARG A 873 -40.35 -12.76 12.96
C ARG A 873 -41.35 -13.25 11.92
N VAL A 874 -42.57 -12.69 11.85
CA VAL A 874 -43.52 -13.01 10.78
C VAL A 874 -43.08 -12.35 9.45
N LEU A 875 -42.31 -11.27 9.53
CA LEU A 875 -41.76 -10.57 8.36
C LEU A 875 -40.41 -11.15 7.90
N ASP A 876 -39.59 -11.67 8.80
CA ASP A 876 -38.22 -12.11 8.46
C ASP A 876 -38.12 -13.50 7.79
N ARG A 877 -39.11 -14.39 7.95
CA ARG A 877 -39.03 -15.75 7.37
C ARG A 877 -39.37 -15.86 5.89
N SER A 878 -40.06 -14.89 5.27
CA SER A 878 -40.22 -14.92 3.80
C SER A 878 -38.98 -14.46 3.05
N ALA A 879 -37.99 -13.87 3.74
CA ALA A 879 -36.78 -13.32 3.14
C ALA A 879 -35.52 -14.19 3.34
N ASN A 880 -35.57 -15.26 4.15
CA ASN A 880 -34.36 -15.99 4.57
C ASN A 880 -34.48 -17.53 4.61
N GLU A 881 -35.25 -18.13 3.71
CA GLU A 881 -35.38 -19.59 3.63
C GLU A 881 -34.23 -20.32 2.88
N LYS A 882 -33.04 -19.70 2.74
CA LYS A 882 -31.85 -20.34 2.15
C LYS A 882 -30.60 -20.43 3.05
N ARG A 883 -30.65 -20.00 4.33
CA ARG A 883 -29.46 -20.01 5.21
C ARG A 883 -29.51 -20.90 6.45
N PHE A 884 -30.59 -21.62 6.72
CA PHE A 884 -30.64 -22.64 7.78
C PHE A 884 -31.00 -24.03 7.22
N ARG A 885 -30.12 -24.55 6.35
CA ARG A 885 -29.98 -26.00 6.10
C ARG A 885 -28.50 -26.30 5.82
N ARG A 886 -27.67 -26.24 6.85
CA ARG A 886 -26.29 -26.78 6.87
C ARG A 886 -25.71 -26.69 8.29
N SER A 887 -26.12 -27.61 9.16
CA SER A 887 -25.31 -28.08 10.29
C SER A 887 -25.96 -29.31 10.92
N ASP A 888 -26.03 -30.40 10.15
CA ASP A 888 -26.14 -31.75 10.72
C ASP A 888 -25.05 -32.60 10.08
N THR A 889 -23.82 -32.43 10.57
CA THR A 889 -22.76 -33.41 10.40
C THR A 889 -22.71 -34.27 11.67
N PRO A 890 -22.79 -35.60 11.56
CA PRO A 890 -22.72 -36.48 12.72
C PRO A 890 -21.32 -36.43 13.34
N ARG A 891 -21.29 -36.29 14.68
CA ARG A 891 -20.10 -36.45 15.51
C ARG A 891 -19.44 -37.80 15.20
N ARG A 892 -18.21 -37.77 14.67
CA ARG A 892 -17.31 -38.91 14.65
C ARG A 892 -17.02 -39.33 16.10
N GLN A 893 -17.51 -40.51 16.47
CA GLN A 893 -16.96 -41.28 17.58
C GLN A 893 -15.49 -41.58 17.29
N ARG A 894 -14.61 -41.24 18.23
CA ARG A 894 -13.25 -41.77 18.36
C ARG A 894 -13.27 -42.78 19.49
N SER A 895 -12.97 -44.04 19.19
CA SER A 895 -12.10 -44.98 19.94
C SER A 895 -12.27 -46.40 19.37
N PRO A 896 -11.28 -47.31 19.50
CA PRO A 896 -9.95 -47.16 20.13
C PRO A 896 -8.91 -46.54 19.19
#